data_AF-A0A970RAY3-F1
#
_entry.id   AF-A0A970RAY3-F1
#
_cell.length_a   1.000
_cell.length_b   1.000
_cell.length_c   1.000
_cell.angle_alpha   90.00
_cell.angle_beta   90.00
_cell.angle_gamma   90.00
#
_symmetry.space_group_name_H-M   'P 1'
#
loop_
_entity.id
_entity.type
_entity.pdbx_description
1 polymer ?
#
loop_
_entity_poly.entity_id
_entity_poly.type
_entity_poly.pdbx_seq_one_letter_code
_entity_poly.pdbx_strand_id
1 'polypeptide(L)'
;MTDKFTLWPLTDLLRLILHQHATAGHILGVPEALFFNPDKSDSFRMNRFSRLLETPIGVAAGPHTQLSQNIVAAWLTGARFIELKTIQTLDELEVSKPCIDMQDEGYNCEWSQELKIHESFGQYLDAWILIHILNHKLHGAKEEMPGFIFNMSVGYDFAGIMQRNVQWFLDKMKDAGEMLQQKIEAVRPFYPQIDEIKIAPMLSDNITLSTMHGCPPDEIEKIAQYLISERQLHTAIKLNPTLLGKDMVQEITQRSGFGAQVPDSAFAHDLKYADAVPMIRRLQKLANDRHLCFSLKLTNTLESINNRNVFDESQKMMYMSGRPLHVIAVQLARKLQMDFDENLDISFCGGADAFNFSDLVKSGLAPVTVCTDLLKPGGYGRFAQYIHNLRKPDRFVSDLSEFSHLNLYAERVINDPAYRNEHLLPPDIKTRRPLGFFDCISAPCQSACPTNQDIPGYMHFTAHQDLTNAARIIHNTNPFPDTTGAVCDHLCQTKCTRMHYDSSVLIREVKRVVAEHAPVGAWQHAKANRADTPPRATIIGAGPSGLSCAWFLRLAGFDVEVYEARNLPGGMVSGAIPEFRLTPPMFDADVKRIIDAGVKVHFNTPVDQPLFETLRTQNDYVYIAAGAQKSRMLKIPGNPGENLLDPLQFLFDVKSNHPKKFTGDVLIIGGGNTAMDAARTAWRLTQSPAVVRIAYRRTIADMPADQGEIKAVLEEGIQIIEQVAPVEFISDNGNLQYVRFRKMKAGKPDASGRATPVEVPGSDFMISAATVIPAIGQETDIPFIEASQLPAPDSGSYQTALPGVFAGGDAMRGASTAINAIGDGRKAAAEIINLAAIKVKSLDMPPRQPLPFLQHIVNRAKRIQSVTVEELPVAERRNFAVVQKPLTLQQGIAEAARCLHCDQVCSICTTVCPNLALFTYHIRPTLQLSTIYHFRKGEIIPDAGKKFSVNQPHQILHIADWCNQCGNCTTFCPTAGTPYKQKPHLYFDEENWLEEADGFFFNKEILKYKNGADEAALQKNEKGYTFSTQAMTLKLDADFELKEVVTEKNKDFDIDMELANQMSIIYQGAADFFAYRKKDH
;
A
#
# COMPACT_ATOMS: atom_id res chain seq x y z
N MET A 1 21.63 -10.52 11.00
CA MET A 1 21.80 -9.75 9.76
C MET A 1 22.51 -8.48 10.15
N THR A 2 23.54 -8.10 9.42
CA THR A 2 24.24 -6.85 9.67
C THR A 2 23.26 -5.73 9.35
N ASP A 3 23.16 -4.73 10.22
CA ASP A 3 22.43 -3.49 9.97
C ASP A 3 23.37 -2.40 9.42
N LYS A 4 24.61 -2.78 9.11
CA LYS A 4 25.68 -1.95 8.59
C LYS A 4 25.77 -2.10 7.07
N PHE A 5 26.14 -1.00 6.42
CA PHE A 5 26.42 -1.00 4.99
C PHE A 5 27.79 -1.60 4.70
N THR A 6 27.84 -2.37 3.62
CA THR A 6 29.09 -2.85 3.01
C THR A 6 29.37 -2.04 1.76
N LEU A 7 30.53 -1.39 1.74
CA LEU A 7 30.94 -0.55 0.62
C LEU A 7 31.42 -1.41 -0.54
N TRP A 8 30.81 -1.22 -1.69
CA TRP A 8 31.22 -1.90 -2.91
C TRP A 8 32.33 -1.14 -3.64
N PRO A 9 33.30 -1.84 -4.25
CA PRO A 9 34.30 -1.20 -5.09
C PRO A 9 33.67 -0.49 -6.29
N LEU A 10 34.14 0.73 -6.59
CA LEU A 10 33.74 1.51 -7.77
C LEU A 10 33.75 0.70 -9.06
N THR A 11 34.78 -0.13 -9.25
CA THR A 11 34.98 -0.93 -10.46
C THR A 11 33.91 -2.01 -10.65
N ASP A 12 33.47 -2.64 -9.55
CA ASP A 12 32.40 -3.63 -9.60
C ASP A 12 31.04 -2.96 -9.85
N LEU A 13 30.77 -1.81 -9.21
CA LEU A 13 29.57 -1.03 -9.46
C LEU A 13 29.51 -0.52 -10.92
N LEU A 14 30.63 -0.03 -11.47
CA LEU A 14 30.72 0.38 -12.87
C LEU A 14 30.43 -0.79 -13.82
N ARG A 15 31.04 -1.95 -13.59
CA ARG A 15 30.80 -3.15 -14.42
C ARG A 15 29.33 -3.56 -14.38
N LEU A 16 28.71 -3.55 -13.20
CA LEU A 16 27.28 -3.82 -13.03
C LEU A 16 26.44 -2.86 -13.88
N ILE A 17 26.68 -1.55 -13.74
CA ILE A 17 25.95 -0.50 -14.47
C ILE A 17 26.09 -0.66 -15.98
N LEU A 18 27.32 -0.80 -16.49
CA LEU A 18 27.58 -0.95 -17.92
C LEU A 18 26.93 -2.21 -18.49
N HIS A 19 26.94 -3.29 -17.71
CA HIS A 19 26.37 -4.56 -18.11
C HIS A 19 24.85 -4.54 -18.17
N GLN A 20 24.18 -4.05 -17.11
CA GLN A 20 22.72 -3.98 -17.05
C GLN A 20 22.16 -3.10 -18.18
N HIS A 21 22.80 -1.97 -18.45
CA HIS A 21 22.43 -1.13 -19.60
C HIS A 21 22.57 -1.87 -20.93
N ALA A 22 23.67 -2.58 -21.15
CA ALA A 22 23.93 -3.25 -22.42
C ALA A 22 23.05 -4.48 -22.70
N THR A 23 22.48 -5.11 -21.67
CA THR A 23 21.84 -6.43 -21.80
C THR A 23 20.42 -6.54 -21.24
N ALA A 24 20.01 -5.63 -20.36
CA ALA A 24 18.75 -5.72 -19.63
C ALA A 24 17.81 -4.51 -19.82
N GLY A 25 18.26 -3.44 -20.50
CA GLY A 25 17.42 -2.25 -20.77
C GLY A 25 17.10 -1.43 -19.50
N HIS A 26 17.93 -1.55 -18.47
CA HIS A 26 17.79 -0.85 -17.20
C HIS A 26 19.16 -0.62 -16.55
N ILE A 27 19.24 0.30 -15.60
CA ILE A 27 20.41 0.48 -14.73
C ILE A 27 19.92 0.51 -13.28
N LEU A 28 20.50 -0.34 -12.41
CA LEU A 28 20.14 -0.43 -10.99
C LEU A 28 18.64 -0.65 -10.77
N GLY A 29 18.01 -1.43 -11.65
CA GLY A 29 16.56 -1.69 -11.65
C GLY A 29 15.68 -0.54 -12.18
N VAL A 30 16.27 0.58 -12.61
CA VAL A 30 15.56 1.70 -13.26
C VAL A 30 15.50 1.46 -14.77
N PRO A 31 14.30 1.27 -15.38
CA PRO A 31 14.16 1.13 -16.82
C PRO A 31 14.65 2.35 -17.60
N GLU A 32 15.25 2.14 -18.77
CA GLU A 32 15.71 3.22 -19.67
C GLU A 32 14.60 4.21 -20.03
N ALA A 33 13.35 3.75 -20.14
CA ALA A 33 12.19 4.60 -20.41
C ALA A 33 11.90 5.65 -19.32
N LEU A 34 12.52 5.54 -18.14
CA LEU A 34 12.44 6.51 -17.05
C LEU A 34 13.70 7.37 -16.91
N PHE A 35 14.71 7.19 -17.77
CA PHE A 35 15.89 8.03 -17.75
C PHE A 35 15.55 9.45 -18.16
N PHE A 36 16.11 10.40 -17.45
CA PHE A 36 16.00 11.80 -17.82
C PHE A 36 16.95 12.11 -18.97
N ASN A 37 16.38 12.58 -20.08
CA ASN A 37 17.11 13.12 -21.21
C ASN A 37 17.06 14.66 -21.14
N PRO A 38 18.20 15.33 -20.92
CA PRO A 38 18.26 16.79 -20.87
C PRO A 38 17.84 17.41 -22.20
N ASP A 39 16.97 18.42 -22.15
CA ASP A 39 16.61 19.24 -23.31
C ASP A 39 17.09 20.68 -23.05
N LYS A 40 17.93 21.22 -23.93
CA LYS A 40 18.47 22.58 -23.77
C LYS A 40 17.37 23.65 -23.85
N SER A 41 16.19 23.33 -24.40
CA SER A 41 15.01 24.21 -24.49
C SER A 41 14.11 24.19 -23.25
N ASP A 42 14.35 23.30 -22.29
CA ASP A 42 13.57 23.25 -21.05
C ASP A 42 13.67 24.59 -20.29
N SER A 43 12.53 25.26 -20.06
CA SER A 43 12.46 26.58 -19.42
C SER A 43 12.74 26.56 -17.91
N PHE A 44 12.65 25.40 -17.28
CA PHE A 44 12.88 25.22 -15.85
C PHE A 44 14.36 24.99 -15.48
N ARG A 45 15.27 24.95 -16.46
CA ARG A 45 16.72 24.93 -16.21
C ARG A 45 17.11 26.18 -15.44
N MET A 46 18.03 26.05 -14.48
CA MET A 46 18.42 27.17 -13.62
C MET A 46 19.92 27.18 -13.35
N ASN A 47 20.48 28.35 -13.05
CA ASN A 47 21.84 28.46 -12.52
C ASN A 47 21.78 28.58 -11.00
N ARG A 48 22.62 27.81 -10.31
CA ARG A 48 22.77 27.84 -8.86
C ARG A 48 24.27 27.75 -8.53
N PHE A 49 24.77 28.64 -7.68
CA PHE A 49 26.19 28.69 -7.31
C PHE A 49 27.13 28.74 -8.54
N SER A 50 26.74 29.51 -9.56
CA SER A 50 27.45 29.61 -10.85
C SER A 50 27.55 28.30 -11.65
N ARG A 51 26.74 27.28 -11.30
CA ARG A 51 26.64 26.00 -12.01
C ARG A 51 25.24 25.82 -12.57
N LEU A 52 25.16 25.21 -13.74
CA LEU A 52 23.89 24.86 -14.36
C LEU A 52 23.27 23.65 -13.63
N LEU A 53 21.97 23.75 -13.38
CA LEU A 53 21.08 22.63 -13.06
C LEU A 53 20.16 22.38 -14.25
N GLU A 54 20.21 21.17 -14.81
CA GLU A 54 19.32 20.78 -15.92
C GLU A 54 17.85 20.64 -15.48
N THR A 55 17.62 20.43 -14.19
CA THR A 55 16.30 20.43 -13.55
C THR A 55 16.42 21.10 -12.18
N PRO A 56 15.35 21.74 -11.66
CA PRO A 56 15.34 22.26 -10.29
C PRO A 56 15.08 21.15 -9.24
N ILE A 57 15.08 19.88 -9.67
CA ILE A 57 14.69 18.71 -8.87
C ILE A 57 15.92 18.16 -8.15
N GLY A 58 15.72 17.71 -6.91
CA GLY A 58 16.77 17.14 -6.09
C GLY A 58 16.32 16.00 -5.19
N VAL A 59 17.30 15.34 -4.56
CA VAL A 59 17.08 14.42 -3.44
C VAL A 59 17.54 15.10 -2.15
N ALA A 60 16.80 14.92 -1.08
CA ALA A 60 17.09 15.56 0.20
C ALA A 60 18.18 14.78 0.97
N ALA A 61 18.88 15.47 1.87
CA ALA A 61 19.79 14.82 2.81
C ALA A 61 19.03 13.76 3.62
N GLY A 62 19.41 12.49 3.45
CA GLY A 62 18.64 11.39 3.99
C GLY A 62 19.09 10.04 3.42
N PRO A 63 18.20 9.05 3.34
CA PRO A 63 18.57 7.70 2.89
C PRO A 63 18.97 7.65 1.40
N HIS A 64 18.57 8.64 0.60
CA HIS A 64 18.84 8.67 -0.86
C HIS A 64 20.28 9.00 -1.24
N THR A 65 21.09 9.47 -0.29
CA THR A 65 22.44 9.99 -0.55
C THR A 65 23.49 9.34 0.32
N GLN A 66 23.26 8.12 0.81
CA GLN A 66 24.26 7.37 1.60
C GLN A 66 25.21 6.55 0.71
N LEU A 67 24.69 5.87 -0.30
CA LEU A 67 25.47 4.98 -1.17
C LEU A 67 25.54 5.52 -2.60
N SER A 68 26.62 5.19 -3.31
CA SER A 68 26.90 5.66 -4.67
C SER A 68 25.77 5.31 -5.64
N GLN A 69 25.24 4.09 -5.55
CA GLN A 69 24.15 3.62 -6.40
C GLN A 69 22.84 4.39 -6.19
N ASN A 70 22.59 4.88 -4.97
CA ASN A 70 21.39 5.67 -4.66
C ASN A 70 21.47 7.02 -5.37
N ILE A 71 22.65 7.66 -5.29
CA ILE A 71 22.93 8.95 -5.93
C ILE A 71 22.87 8.83 -7.45
N VAL A 72 23.47 7.77 -8.01
CA VAL A 72 23.45 7.49 -9.45
C VAL A 72 22.01 7.23 -9.93
N ALA A 73 21.22 6.44 -9.22
CA ALA A 73 19.83 6.16 -9.57
C ALA A 73 18.97 7.44 -9.54
N ALA A 74 19.17 8.31 -8.55
CA ALA A 74 18.50 9.61 -8.47
C ALA A 74 18.89 10.53 -9.65
N TRP A 75 20.17 10.58 -10.00
CA TRP A 75 20.64 11.37 -11.13
C TRP A 75 20.11 10.84 -12.47
N LEU A 76 20.10 9.52 -12.67
CA LEU A 76 19.57 8.86 -13.87
C LEU A 76 18.12 9.26 -14.16
N THR A 77 17.30 9.43 -13.12
CA THR A 77 15.87 9.78 -13.28
C THR A 77 15.60 11.28 -13.22
N GLY A 78 16.63 12.12 -13.11
CA GLY A 78 16.52 13.57 -13.32
C GLY A 78 16.78 14.44 -12.10
N ALA A 79 17.22 13.91 -10.96
CA ALA A 79 17.72 14.74 -9.87
C ALA A 79 19.01 15.45 -10.30
N ARG A 80 19.10 16.76 -10.02
CA ARG A 80 20.27 17.59 -10.30
C ARG A 80 20.76 18.38 -9.09
N PHE A 81 19.92 18.60 -8.08
CA PHE A 81 20.36 19.14 -6.80
C PHE A 81 20.45 18.01 -5.76
N ILE A 82 21.64 17.47 -5.53
CA ILE A 82 21.84 16.30 -4.67
C ILE A 82 22.35 16.78 -3.32
N GLU A 83 21.45 16.86 -2.34
CA GLU A 83 21.79 17.24 -0.98
C GLU A 83 22.40 16.04 -0.26
N LEU A 84 23.72 16.07 -0.07
CA LEU A 84 24.47 14.97 0.53
C LEU A 84 24.08 14.78 1.99
N LYS A 85 24.33 13.56 2.51
CA LYS A 85 24.00 13.24 3.89
C LYS A 85 24.72 14.20 4.84
N THR A 86 24.01 14.67 5.86
CA THR A 86 24.57 15.55 6.89
C THR A 86 25.74 14.87 7.59
N ILE A 87 26.95 15.42 7.41
CA ILE A 87 28.15 14.83 8.00
C ILE A 87 28.25 15.11 9.49
N GLN A 88 28.82 14.12 10.20
CA GLN A 88 28.82 14.10 11.65
C GLN A 88 30.17 13.81 12.32
N THR A 89 30.54 14.59 13.35
CA THR A 89 31.78 14.39 14.12
C THR A 89 31.80 13.03 14.82
N LEU A 90 30.66 12.64 15.41
CA LEU A 90 30.44 11.30 15.93
C LEU A 90 30.07 10.43 14.74
N ASP A 91 31.04 9.68 14.21
CA ASP A 91 30.90 8.92 12.97
C ASP A 91 30.50 7.45 13.19
N GLU A 92 30.16 7.09 14.43
CA GLU A 92 29.52 5.83 14.82
C GLU A 92 28.27 6.12 15.67
N LEU A 93 27.10 5.69 15.21
CA LEU A 93 25.81 5.93 15.86
C LEU A 93 25.03 4.62 16.01
N GLU A 94 24.39 4.46 17.17
CA GLU A 94 23.38 3.43 17.36
C GLU A 94 22.02 3.96 16.91
N VAL A 95 21.49 3.44 15.80
CA VAL A 95 20.19 3.84 15.25
C VAL A 95 19.18 2.73 15.50
N SER A 96 18.07 3.06 16.17
CA SER A 96 16.97 2.11 16.36
C SER A 96 16.41 1.64 15.01
N LYS A 97 16.25 0.32 14.84
CA LYS A 97 15.70 -0.30 13.62
C LYS A 97 14.42 -1.08 13.95
N PRO A 98 13.38 -1.04 13.10
CA PRO A 98 13.27 -0.23 11.89
C PRO A 98 13.24 1.27 12.20
N CYS A 99 13.77 2.10 11.30
CA CYS A 99 13.90 3.55 11.50
C CYS A 99 12.99 4.39 10.59
N ILE A 100 12.24 3.77 9.68
CA ILE A 100 11.40 4.45 8.68
C ILE A 100 10.00 3.81 8.63
N ASP A 101 8.97 4.65 8.69
CA ASP A 101 7.57 4.29 8.39
C ASP A 101 6.96 5.31 7.42
N MET A 102 6.59 4.89 6.20
CA MET A 102 6.11 5.77 5.12
C MET A 102 4.69 5.46 4.67
N GLN A 103 3.87 4.87 5.55
CA GLN A 103 2.55 4.33 5.22
C GLN A 103 1.62 5.36 4.55
N ASP A 104 1.52 6.57 5.11
CA ASP A 104 0.81 7.71 4.54
C ASP A 104 1.66 8.99 4.68
N GLU A 105 1.61 9.67 5.82
CA GLU A 105 2.66 10.61 6.22
C GLU A 105 3.93 9.84 6.59
N GLY A 106 5.09 10.49 6.43
CA GLY A 106 6.37 9.84 6.64
C GLY A 106 6.89 10.08 8.05
N TYR A 107 7.24 9.03 8.77
CA TYR A 107 7.92 9.11 10.07
C TYR A 107 9.28 8.42 10.03
N ASN A 108 10.21 8.98 10.78
CA ASN A 108 11.50 8.36 11.06
C ASN A 108 11.99 8.67 12.47
N CYS A 109 12.82 7.80 13.05
CA CYS A 109 13.46 8.07 14.35
C CYS A 109 14.81 8.79 14.18
N GLU A 110 15.56 8.49 13.11
CA GLU A 110 16.86 9.10 12.87
C GLU A 110 17.22 9.04 11.38
N TRP A 111 17.72 10.16 10.84
CA TRP A 111 18.31 10.29 9.51
C TRP A 111 19.77 10.77 9.58
N SER A 112 20.48 10.45 10.66
CA SER A 112 21.92 10.63 10.76
C SER A 112 22.69 9.67 9.85
N GLN A 113 23.96 9.99 9.64
CA GLN A 113 24.89 9.27 8.78
C GLN A 113 25.29 7.94 9.42
N GLU A 114 25.14 6.82 8.70
CA GLU A 114 25.52 5.48 9.20
C GLU A 114 26.91 5.05 8.75
N LEU A 115 27.39 5.59 7.62
CA LEU A 115 28.75 5.42 7.15
C LEU A 115 29.69 6.38 7.88
N LYS A 116 30.97 6.02 8.02
CA LYS A 116 31.97 6.95 8.53
C LYS A 116 32.20 8.10 7.55
N ILE A 117 32.74 9.24 8.02
CA ILE A 117 32.96 10.42 7.18
C ILE A 117 33.80 10.11 5.93
N HIS A 118 34.87 9.32 6.09
CA HIS A 118 35.77 8.97 5.00
C HIS A 118 35.11 8.00 3.99
N GLU A 119 34.27 7.09 4.49
CA GLU A 119 33.47 6.17 3.68
C GLU A 119 32.43 6.93 2.85
N SER A 120 31.74 7.90 3.47
CA SER A 120 30.78 8.75 2.78
C SER A 120 31.44 9.59 1.69
N PHE A 121 32.60 10.20 1.97
CA PHE A 121 33.38 10.87 0.93
C PHE A 121 33.74 9.92 -0.23
N GLY A 122 34.16 8.69 0.09
CA GLY A 122 34.45 7.67 -0.92
C GLY A 122 33.24 7.39 -1.82
N GLN A 123 32.05 7.22 -1.25
CA GLN A 123 30.80 7.03 -2.00
C GLN A 123 30.42 8.25 -2.84
N TYR A 124 30.66 9.47 -2.34
CA TYR A 124 30.40 10.69 -3.12
C TYR A 124 31.33 10.80 -4.32
N LEU A 125 32.61 10.51 -4.13
CA LEU A 125 33.59 10.50 -5.22
C LEU A 125 33.29 9.40 -6.25
N ASP A 126 32.84 8.23 -5.81
CA ASP A 126 32.41 7.15 -6.69
C ASP A 126 31.19 7.54 -7.52
N ALA A 127 30.15 8.10 -6.89
CA ALA A 127 29.00 8.63 -7.60
C ALA A 127 29.37 9.75 -8.58
N TRP A 128 30.29 10.64 -8.20
CA TRP A 128 30.80 11.72 -9.05
C TRP A 128 31.40 11.16 -10.34
N ILE A 129 32.29 10.18 -10.25
CA ILE A 129 32.93 9.54 -11.41
C ILE A 129 31.89 8.80 -12.27
N LEU A 130 31.02 8.02 -11.64
CA LEU A 130 29.98 7.25 -12.35
C LEU A 130 29.01 8.15 -13.11
N ILE A 131 28.59 9.27 -12.53
CA ILE A 131 27.72 10.25 -13.21
C ILE A 131 28.41 10.83 -14.45
N HIS A 132 29.69 11.18 -14.37
CA HIS A 132 30.43 11.69 -15.54
C HIS A 132 30.55 10.62 -16.64
N ILE A 133 30.85 9.37 -16.27
CA ILE A 133 30.87 8.23 -17.21
C ILE A 133 29.51 8.05 -17.88
N LEU A 134 28.43 8.08 -17.09
CA LEU A 134 27.07 7.90 -17.60
C LEU A 134 26.62 9.07 -18.48
N ASN A 135 26.96 10.31 -18.12
CA ASN A 135 26.70 11.49 -18.94
C ASN A 135 27.38 11.37 -20.32
N HIS A 136 28.64 10.93 -20.36
CA HIS A 136 29.32 10.62 -21.61
C HIS A 136 28.63 9.47 -22.37
N LYS A 137 28.33 8.36 -21.68
CA LYS A 137 27.77 7.16 -22.30
C LYS A 137 26.37 7.37 -22.90
N LEU A 138 25.51 8.10 -22.19
CA LEU A 138 24.09 8.27 -22.55
C LEU A 138 23.87 9.51 -23.42
N HIS A 139 24.70 10.55 -23.29
CA HIS A 139 24.48 11.84 -23.96
C HIS A 139 25.65 12.30 -24.84
N GLY A 140 26.76 11.55 -24.89
CA GLY A 140 27.93 11.87 -25.72
C GLY A 140 28.74 13.09 -25.24
N ALA A 141 28.50 13.57 -24.02
CA ALA A 141 29.15 14.75 -23.47
C ALA A 141 30.61 14.48 -23.10
N LYS A 142 31.53 15.26 -23.66
CA LYS A 142 32.99 15.13 -23.44
C LYS A 142 33.56 16.21 -22.51
N GLU A 143 33.26 17.48 -22.82
CA GLU A 143 33.82 18.64 -22.12
C GLU A 143 32.79 19.40 -21.26
N GLU A 144 31.49 19.22 -21.50
CA GLU A 144 30.43 19.85 -20.71
C GLU A 144 30.29 19.11 -19.36
N MET A 145 30.50 19.84 -18.25
CA MET A 145 30.15 19.34 -16.91
C MET A 145 28.68 18.90 -16.92
N PRO A 146 28.34 17.69 -16.41
CA PRO A 146 26.95 17.31 -16.29
C PRO A 146 26.24 18.34 -15.40
N GLY A 147 25.09 18.85 -15.82
CA GLY A 147 24.46 20.01 -15.17
C GLY A 147 23.77 19.66 -13.85
N PHE A 148 24.55 19.32 -12.82
CA PHE A 148 24.12 18.97 -11.45
C PHE A 148 25.05 19.58 -10.39
N ILE A 149 24.58 19.57 -9.14
CA ILE A 149 25.29 20.06 -7.96
C ILE A 149 25.22 19.00 -6.85
N PHE A 150 26.38 18.72 -6.25
CA PHE A 150 26.45 18.14 -4.91
C PHE A 150 26.44 19.27 -3.89
N ASN A 151 25.46 19.25 -3.00
CA ASN A 151 25.35 20.21 -1.91
C ASN A 151 25.73 19.50 -0.61
N MET A 152 26.85 19.93 0.00
CA MET A 152 27.29 19.37 1.28
C MET A 152 26.23 19.65 2.35
N SER A 153 26.17 18.81 3.38
CA SER A 153 25.35 19.10 4.56
C SER A 153 26.18 18.83 5.81
N VAL A 154 26.08 19.72 6.80
CA VAL A 154 26.75 19.58 8.09
C VAL A 154 25.82 20.00 9.22
N GLY A 155 25.90 19.35 10.38
CA GLY A 155 25.03 19.66 11.52
C GLY A 155 25.67 19.29 12.85
N TYR A 156 26.47 20.20 13.40
CA TYR A 156 27.14 20.13 14.71
C TYR A 156 27.20 21.52 15.34
N ASP A 157 27.61 21.58 16.60
CA ASP A 157 28.10 22.82 17.20
C ASP A 157 29.42 23.25 16.54
N PHE A 158 29.83 24.50 16.74
CA PHE A 158 31.03 25.07 16.14
C PHE A 158 32.28 24.28 16.52
N ALA A 159 32.35 23.78 17.75
CA ALA A 159 33.46 22.93 18.20
C ALA A 159 33.55 21.64 17.36
N GLY A 160 32.43 20.99 17.08
CA GLY A 160 32.34 19.83 16.20
C GLY A 160 32.73 20.16 14.75
N ILE A 161 32.27 21.28 14.20
CA ILE A 161 32.67 21.72 12.85
C ILE A 161 34.19 21.86 12.72
N MET A 162 34.86 22.31 13.78
CA MET A 162 36.31 22.50 13.80
C MET A 162 37.11 21.22 14.00
N GLN A 163 36.47 20.07 14.18
CA GLN A 163 37.17 18.78 14.35
C GLN A 163 37.89 18.35 13.07
N ARG A 164 39.00 17.62 13.25
CA ARG A 164 39.91 17.26 12.15
C ARG A 164 39.24 16.46 11.04
N ASN A 165 38.34 15.55 11.38
CA ASN A 165 37.60 14.73 10.41
C ASN A 165 36.63 15.56 9.55
N VAL A 166 35.91 16.50 10.17
CA VAL A 166 35.02 17.43 9.45
C VAL A 166 35.82 18.37 8.55
N GLN A 167 36.92 18.94 9.06
CA GLN A 167 37.80 19.79 8.26
C GLN A 167 38.39 19.04 7.06
N TRP A 168 38.88 17.82 7.29
CA TRP A 168 39.35 16.93 6.22
C TRP A 168 38.30 16.69 5.15
N PHE A 169 37.04 16.44 5.54
CA PHE A 169 35.95 16.23 4.58
C PHE A 169 35.74 17.45 3.71
N LEU A 170 35.63 18.63 4.33
CA LEU A 170 35.41 19.88 3.61
C LEU A 170 36.59 20.20 2.66
N ASP A 171 37.83 19.86 3.04
CA ASP A 171 39.01 20.03 2.20
C ASP A 171 38.96 19.08 0.99
N LYS A 172 38.60 17.81 1.21
CA LYS A 172 38.48 16.81 0.15
C LYS A 172 37.31 17.05 -0.80
N MET A 173 36.22 17.64 -0.33
CA MET A 173 35.11 18.07 -1.20
C MET A 173 35.51 19.23 -2.11
N LYS A 174 36.42 20.10 -1.66
CA LYS A 174 36.98 21.20 -2.45
C LYS A 174 38.05 20.71 -3.45
N ASP A 175 38.86 19.73 -3.06
CA ASP A 175 39.87 19.12 -3.93
C ASP A 175 40.10 17.63 -3.62
N ALA A 176 39.59 16.78 -4.51
CA ALA A 176 39.75 15.33 -4.48
C ALA A 176 40.89 14.83 -5.39
N GLY A 177 41.70 15.71 -5.99
CA GLY A 177 42.53 15.41 -7.18
C GLY A 177 43.34 14.12 -7.11
N GLU A 178 44.07 13.89 -6.02
CA GLU A 178 44.87 12.65 -5.84
C GLU A 178 43.99 11.38 -5.84
N MET A 179 42.92 11.38 -5.05
CA MET A 179 42.01 10.23 -4.92
C MET A 179 41.18 10.03 -6.18
N LEU A 180 40.80 11.12 -6.85
CA LEU A 180 40.13 11.10 -8.15
C LEU A 180 41.02 10.40 -9.18
N GLN A 181 42.30 10.77 -9.27
CA GLN A 181 43.22 10.19 -10.25
C GLN A 181 43.43 8.69 -10.01
N GLN A 182 43.55 8.27 -8.74
CA GLN A 182 43.64 6.85 -8.37
C GLN A 182 42.40 6.06 -8.83
N LYS A 183 41.20 6.61 -8.61
CA LYS A 183 39.95 5.96 -9.01
C LYS A 183 39.74 5.98 -10.53
N ILE A 184 40.15 7.04 -11.23
CA ILE A 184 40.17 7.10 -12.70
C ILE A 184 41.05 5.98 -13.27
N GLU A 185 42.24 5.78 -12.72
CA GLU A 185 43.13 4.71 -13.16
C GLU A 185 42.52 3.33 -12.93
N ALA A 186 41.83 3.13 -11.80
CA ALA A 186 41.14 1.88 -11.49
C ALA A 186 39.98 1.56 -12.45
N VAL A 187 39.26 2.58 -12.96
CA VAL A 187 38.14 2.37 -13.89
C VAL A 187 38.56 2.28 -15.36
N ARG A 188 39.72 2.83 -15.73
CA ARG A 188 40.26 2.86 -17.10
C ARG A 188 40.20 1.50 -17.82
N PRO A 189 40.51 0.34 -17.20
CA PRO A 189 40.42 -0.96 -17.87
C PRO A 189 38.98 -1.37 -18.25
N PHE A 190 37.96 -0.81 -17.61
CA PHE A 190 36.55 -1.12 -17.84
C PHE A 190 35.84 -0.09 -18.70
N TYR A 191 36.36 1.14 -18.74
CA TYR A 191 35.85 2.21 -19.56
C TYR A 191 36.99 3.10 -20.09
N PRO A 192 37.70 2.66 -21.15
CA PRO A 192 38.87 3.38 -21.68
C PRO A 192 38.57 4.81 -22.13
N GLN A 193 37.32 5.09 -22.54
CA GLN A 193 36.88 6.45 -22.90
C GLN A 193 36.86 7.44 -21.73
N ILE A 194 37.17 7.00 -20.50
CA ILE A 194 37.34 7.91 -19.35
C ILE A 194 38.36 9.02 -19.64
N ASP A 195 39.36 8.75 -20.47
CA ASP A 195 40.38 9.73 -20.88
C ASP A 195 39.82 10.87 -21.76
N GLU A 196 38.64 10.68 -22.35
CA GLU A 196 37.94 11.70 -23.13
C GLU A 196 37.07 12.61 -22.24
N ILE A 197 36.90 12.26 -20.96
CA ILE A 197 35.97 12.93 -20.05
C ILE A 197 36.73 13.84 -19.11
N LYS A 198 36.37 15.12 -19.10
CA LYS A 198 36.88 16.06 -18.10
C LYS A 198 36.10 15.92 -16.79
N ILE A 199 36.73 15.35 -15.75
CA ILE A 199 36.15 15.26 -14.41
C ILE A 199 36.84 16.27 -13.50
N ALA A 200 36.08 17.22 -12.95
CA ALA A 200 36.64 18.22 -12.04
C ALA A 200 37.01 17.60 -10.67
N PRO A 201 38.14 17.98 -10.07
CA PRO A 201 38.54 17.51 -8.73
C PRO A 201 37.72 18.15 -7.60
N MET A 202 37.05 19.28 -7.86
CA MET A 202 36.16 19.94 -6.91
C MET A 202 34.75 19.39 -7.02
N LEU A 203 34.32 18.61 -6.02
CA LEU A 203 32.98 18.03 -5.98
C LEU A 203 31.95 19.09 -5.59
N SER A 204 32.27 19.95 -4.61
CA SER A 204 31.34 20.96 -4.10
C SER A 204 32.05 22.20 -3.55
N ASP A 205 31.39 23.34 -3.72
CA ASP A 205 31.73 24.68 -3.23
C ASP A 205 30.57 25.29 -2.40
N ASN A 206 29.60 24.46 -2.03
CA ASN A 206 28.36 24.89 -1.39
C ASN A 206 27.92 23.92 -0.28
N ILE A 207 27.23 24.45 0.73
CA ILE A 207 26.89 23.71 1.95
C ILE A 207 25.57 24.16 2.57
N THR A 208 24.77 23.20 3.02
CA THR A 208 23.64 23.42 3.94
C THR A 208 24.10 23.19 5.38
N LEU A 209 23.95 24.21 6.21
CA LEU A 209 24.01 24.07 7.66
C LEU A 209 22.65 23.54 8.15
N SER A 210 22.63 22.29 8.58
CA SER A 210 21.49 21.66 9.25
C SER A 210 21.47 22.07 10.73
N THR A 211 20.56 22.98 11.10
CA THR A 211 20.42 23.39 12.50
C THR A 211 19.91 22.23 13.34
N MET A 212 20.68 21.84 14.36
CA MET A 212 20.22 20.85 15.33
C MET A 212 19.07 21.43 16.16
N HIS A 213 18.15 20.56 16.58
CA HIS A 213 17.11 20.94 17.54
C HIS A 213 17.75 21.51 18.80
N GLY A 214 17.36 22.71 19.17
CA GLY A 214 17.89 23.40 20.37
C GLY A 214 19.21 24.13 20.16
N CYS A 215 19.72 24.24 18.93
CA CYS A 215 20.94 24.99 18.64
C CYS A 215 20.71 26.51 18.84
N PRO A 216 21.51 27.19 19.67
CA PRO A 216 21.38 28.63 19.90
C PRO A 216 21.60 29.46 18.63
N PRO A 217 20.91 30.61 18.46
CA PRO A 217 21.04 31.45 17.27
C PRO A 217 22.47 31.95 17.00
N ASP A 218 23.20 32.30 18.07
CA ASP A 218 24.58 32.77 17.99
C ASP A 218 25.54 31.67 17.51
N GLU A 219 25.28 30.41 17.87
CA GLU A 219 26.04 29.27 17.41
C GLU A 219 25.79 29.00 15.91
N ILE A 220 24.53 29.05 15.48
CA ILE A 220 24.16 28.95 14.04
C ILE A 220 24.86 30.04 13.24
N GLU A 221 24.78 31.28 13.71
CA GLU A 221 25.39 32.43 13.04
C GLU A 221 26.91 32.28 12.95
N LYS A 222 27.57 31.88 14.04
CA LYS A 222 29.01 31.68 14.11
C LYS A 222 29.51 30.63 13.12
N ILE A 223 28.81 29.50 13.03
CA ILE A 223 29.15 28.45 12.05
C ILE A 223 28.97 28.98 10.63
N ALA A 224 27.84 29.62 10.33
CA ALA A 224 27.57 30.17 9.00
C ALA A 224 28.61 31.25 8.61
N GLN A 225 28.98 32.13 9.54
CA GLN A 225 30.02 33.14 9.33
C GLN A 225 31.36 32.50 8.97
N TYR A 226 31.75 31.41 9.65
CA TYR A 226 32.97 30.65 9.34
C TYR A 226 32.91 29.99 7.94
N LEU A 227 31.79 29.34 7.60
CA LEU A 227 31.61 28.70 6.30
C LEU A 227 31.69 29.73 5.15
N ILE A 228 31.11 30.92 5.35
CA ILE A 228 31.14 32.00 4.36
C ILE A 228 32.51 32.67 4.32
N SER A 229 33.08 33.04 5.48
CA SER A 229 34.25 33.91 5.56
C SER A 229 35.57 33.18 5.42
N GLU A 230 35.73 32.05 6.11
CA GLU A 230 37.00 31.31 6.17
C GLU A 230 37.03 30.20 5.13
N ARG A 231 35.92 29.47 4.96
CA ARG A 231 35.82 28.37 3.98
C ARG A 231 35.49 28.84 2.56
N GLN A 232 34.96 30.05 2.42
CA GLN A 232 34.53 30.64 1.14
C GLN A 232 33.48 29.78 0.42
N LEU A 233 32.48 29.27 1.15
CA LEU A 233 31.42 28.42 0.60
C LEU A 233 30.11 29.18 0.42
N HIS A 234 29.39 28.88 -0.67
CA HIS A 234 27.98 29.26 -0.77
C HIS A 234 27.21 28.51 0.34
N THR A 235 26.46 29.23 1.15
CA THR A 235 25.92 28.68 2.40
C THR A 235 24.41 28.80 2.46
N ALA A 236 23.73 27.68 2.69
CA ALA A 236 22.32 27.61 2.99
C ALA A 236 22.11 27.31 4.49
N ILE A 237 21.10 27.91 5.12
CA ILE A 237 20.68 27.52 6.48
C ILE A 237 19.35 26.78 6.38
N LYS A 238 19.33 25.53 6.87
CA LYS A 238 18.08 24.78 7.06
C LYS A 238 17.37 25.32 8.29
N LEU A 239 16.10 25.67 8.14
CA LEU A 239 15.28 26.14 9.25
C LEU A 239 14.25 25.09 9.65
N ASN A 240 14.02 24.96 10.95
CA ASN A 240 13.02 24.06 11.50
C ASN A 240 11.60 24.63 11.29
N PRO A 241 10.59 23.77 11.03
CA PRO A 241 9.21 24.21 10.79
C PRO A 241 8.56 24.87 12.01
N THR A 242 9.08 24.63 13.21
CA THR A 242 8.67 25.28 14.48
C THR A 242 8.75 26.82 14.40
N LEU A 243 9.59 27.35 13.51
CA LEU A 243 9.77 28.78 13.25
C LEU A 243 8.47 29.49 12.80
N LEU A 244 7.50 28.76 12.24
CA LEU A 244 6.19 29.31 11.88
C LEU A 244 5.44 29.84 13.11
N GLY A 245 5.65 29.20 14.26
CA GLY A 245 4.99 29.51 15.54
C GLY A 245 4.08 28.37 16.01
N LYS A 246 3.97 28.23 17.35
CA LYS A 246 3.22 27.16 18.02
C LYS A 246 1.76 27.07 17.55
N ASP A 247 1.04 28.19 17.60
CA ASP A 247 -0.40 28.21 17.34
C ASP A 247 -0.73 27.76 15.92
N MET A 248 -0.03 28.31 14.92
CA MET A 248 -0.22 27.94 13.51
C MET A 248 0.15 26.48 13.23
N VAL A 249 1.26 25.99 13.80
CA VAL A 249 1.68 24.59 13.63
C VAL A 249 0.64 23.66 14.24
N GLN A 250 0.16 23.95 15.45
CA GLN A 250 -0.86 23.16 16.13
C GLN A 250 -2.21 23.20 15.40
N GLU A 251 -2.62 24.35 14.88
CA GLU A 251 -3.83 24.48 14.08
C GLU A 251 -3.75 23.60 12.81
N ILE A 252 -2.63 23.67 12.09
CA ILE A 252 -2.43 22.88 10.87
C ILE A 252 -2.39 21.38 11.19
N THR A 253 -1.66 20.94 12.20
CA THR A 253 -1.58 19.51 12.54
C THR A 253 -2.94 18.97 13.02
N GLN A 254 -3.69 19.72 13.82
CA GLN A 254 -5.04 19.33 14.24
C GLN A 254 -5.99 19.25 13.05
N ARG A 255 -6.02 20.29 12.20
CA ARG A 255 -6.86 20.33 10.99
C ARG A 255 -6.52 19.22 10.00
N SER A 256 -5.25 18.81 9.94
CA SER A 256 -4.79 17.77 9.02
C SER A 256 -5.34 16.39 9.38
N GLY A 257 -5.70 16.11 10.64
CA GLY A 257 -6.27 14.82 11.05
C GLY A 257 -5.29 13.63 11.13
N PHE A 258 -3.98 13.85 10.96
CA PHE A 258 -2.96 12.79 11.04
C PHE A 258 -2.50 12.47 12.47
N GLY A 259 -2.99 13.20 13.48
CA GLY A 259 -2.67 12.93 14.88
C GLY A 259 -1.22 13.23 15.28
N ALA A 260 -0.46 13.94 14.46
CA ALA A 260 0.89 14.39 14.78
C ALA A 260 0.85 15.44 15.91
N GLN A 261 1.67 15.20 16.94
CA GLN A 261 1.75 16.06 18.12
C GLN A 261 3.17 16.59 18.26
N VAL A 262 3.33 17.92 18.22
CA VAL A 262 4.63 18.58 18.41
C VAL A 262 4.73 19.00 19.88
N PRO A 263 5.76 18.57 20.63
CA PRO A 263 5.87 18.90 22.05
C PRO A 263 6.22 20.38 22.26
N ASP A 264 5.82 20.93 23.41
CA ASP A 264 6.13 22.32 23.77
C ASP A 264 7.63 22.60 23.87
N SER A 265 8.42 21.57 24.22
CA SER A 265 9.88 21.65 24.27
C SER A 265 10.47 21.99 22.90
N ALA A 266 9.95 21.41 21.80
CA ALA A 266 10.41 21.69 20.43
C ALA A 266 10.37 23.19 20.13
N PHE A 267 9.25 23.84 20.46
CA PHE A 267 9.11 25.28 20.31
C PHE A 267 9.98 26.07 21.27
N ALA A 268 10.30 25.54 22.46
CA ALA A 268 11.05 26.25 23.50
C ALA A 268 12.56 26.32 23.21
N HIS A 269 13.16 25.26 22.68
CA HIS A 269 14.59 25.22 22.41
C HIS A 269 14.96 25.67 20.99
N ASP A 270 14.07 25.52 20.00
CA ASP A 270 14.38 25.89 18.61
C ASP A 270 14.50 27.41 18.42
N LEU A 271 15.21 27.78 17.34
CA LEU A 271 15.38 29.16 16.86
C LEU A 271 14.04 29.90 16.78
N LYS A 272 13.97 31.08 17.38
CA LYS A 272 12.78 31.93 17.36
C LYS A 272 12.76 32.83 16.14
N TYR A 273 11.55 33.17 15.70
CA TYR A 273 11.34 34.05 14.56
C TYR A 273 12.00 35.43 14.74
N ALA A 274 11.90 36.00 15.95
CA ALA A 274 12.48 37.30 16.27
C ALA A 274 14.01 37.33 16.21
N ASP A 275 14.68 36.19 16.48
CA ASP A 275 16.14 36.05 16.40
C ASP A 275 16.60 35.66 14.99
N ALA A 276 15.79 34.86 14.29
CA ALA A 276 16.09 34.40 12.94
C ALA A 276 16.20 35.55 11.94
N VAL A 277 15.23 36.48 11.93
CA VAL A 277 15.17 37.54 10.91
C VAL A 277 16.44 38.42 10.92
N PRO A 278 16.90 38.97 12.06
CA PRO A 278 18.14 39.75 12.10
C PRO A 278 19.38 38.92 11.71
N MET A 279 19.48 37.66 12.16
CA MET A 279 20.58 36.77 11.82
C MET A 279 20.67 36.54 10.31
N ILE A 280 19.55 36.19 9.68
CA ILE A 280 19.45 35.96 8.23
C ILE A 280 19.90 37.21 7.45
N ARG A 281 19.44 38.41 7.85
CA ARG A 281 19.86 39.67 7.21
C ARG A 281 21.38 39.90 7.31
N ARG A 282 21.98 39.64 8.47
CA ARG A 282 23.44 39.77 8.66
C ARG A 282 24.22 38.79 7.80
N LEU A 283 23.79 37.53 7.75
CA LEU A 283 24.45 36.49 6.95
C LEU A 283 24.30 36.71 5.45
N GLN A 284 23.12 37.15 4.99
CA GLN A 284 22.90 37.53 3.60
C GLN A 284 23.84 38.68 3.20
N LYS A 285 23.97 39.71 4.05
CA LYS A 285 24.92 40.80 3.83
C LYS A 285 26.36 40.29 3.77
N LEU A 286 26.77 39.45 4.73
CA LEU A 286 28.12 38.91 4.78
C LEU A 286 28.46 38.09 3.53
N ALA A 287 27.54 37.25 3.05
CA ALA A 287 27.74 36.49 1.82
C ALA A 287 27.87 37.40 0.60
N ASN A 288 27.02 38.43 0.50
CA ASN A 288 27.11 39.43 -0.57
C ASN A 288 28.45 40.18 -0.54
N ASP A 289 28.92 40.59 0.64
CA ASP A 289 30.23 41.26 0.83
C ASP A 289 31.41 40.34 0.42
N ARG A 290 31.22 39.02 0.42
CA ARG A 290 32.19 38.01 -0.03
C ARG A 290 31.94 37.47 -1.44
N HIS A 291 30.96 38.01 -2.17
CA HIS A 291 30.54 37.53 -3.50
C HIS A 291 30.10 36.04 -3.52
N LEU A 292 29.50 35.59 -2.41
CA LEU A 292 28.95 34.24 -2.24
C LEU A 292 27.43 34.28 -2.21
N CYS A 293 26.81 33.12 -2.41
CA CYS A 293 25.36 32.98 -2.34
C CYS A 293 24.96 32.58 -0.92
N PHE A 294 23.95 33.26 -0.37
CA PHE A 294 23.28 32.86 0.85
C PHE A 294 21.84 32.50 0.55
N SER A 295 21.34 31.41 1.14
CA SER A 295 19.97 30.94 0.94
C SER A 295 19.41 30.25 2.18
N LEU A 296 18.12 29.96 2.17
CA LEU A 296 17.46 29.15 3.17
C LEU A 296 17.03 27.79 2.61
N LYS A 297 16.91 26.81 3.49
CA LYS A 297 16.35 25.50 3.20
C LYS A 297 15.12 25.24 4.07
N LEU A 298 13.94 25.17 3.47
CA LEU A 298 12.68 24.88 4.14
C LEU A 298 12.20 23.46 3.85
N THR A 299 11.56 22.87 4.85
CA THR A 299 12.30 21.92 5.69
C THR A 299 12.04 20.44 5.37
N ASN A 300 12.87 19.53 5.90
CA ASN A 300 12.78 18.09 5.59
C ASN A 300 11.83 17.35 6.55
N THR A 301 11.78 17.77 7.82
CA THR A 301 11.05 17.07 8.90
C THR A 301 10.51 18.04 9.96
N LEU A 302 9.52 17.59 10.72
CA LEU A 302 8.99 18.23 11.93
C LEU A 302 9.03 17.24 13.08
N GLU A 303 9.70 17.61 14.18
CA GLU A 303 9.73 16.81 15.40
C GLU A 303 8.31 16.57 15.97
N SER A 304 8.02 15.34 16.36
CA SER A 304 6.74 14.91 16.89
C SER A 304 6.89 13.79 17.93
N ILE A 305 5.96 13.73 18.88
CA ILE A 305 5.87 12.63 19.85
C ILE A 305 5.59 11.32 19.08
N ASN A 306 6.34 10.26 19.40
CA ASN A 306 6.11 8.96 18.79
C ASN A 306 4.73 8.41 19.16
N ASN A 307 3.89 8.24 18.15
CA ASN A 307 2.54 7.67 18.25
C ASN A 307 2.39 6.38 17.42
N ARG A 308 3.51 5.81 16.96
CA ARG A 308 3.57 4.64 16.07
C ARG A 308 4.08 3.41 16.81
N ASN A 309 3.51 2.25 16.49
CA ASN A 309 3.93 0.94 17.02
C ASN A 309 5.01 0.27 16.15
N VAL A 310 5.50 0.96 15.10
CA VAL A 310 6.51 0.41 14.18
C VAL A 310 7.92 0.54 14.76
N PHE A 311 8.17 1.60 15.52
CA PHE A 311 9.47 1.89 16.13
C PHE A 311 9.60 1.22 17.50
N ASP A 312 10.84 1.10 17.98
CA ASP A 312 11.13 0.57 19.30
C ASP A 312 10.44 1.38 20.42
N GLU A 313 9.97 0.72 21.48
CA GLU A 313 9.24 1.35 22.59
C GLU A 313 10.07 2.41 23.35
N SER A 314 11.41 2.34 23.26
CA SER A 314 12.32 3.37 23.79
C SER A 314 12.25 4.69 23.02
N GLN A 315 11.83 4.68 21.77
CA GLN A 315 11.74 5.88 20.93
C GLN A 315 10.54 6.72 21.33
N LYS A 316 10.78 7.79 22.10
CA LYS A 316 9.72 8.72 22.54
C LYS A 316 9.40 9.80 21.53
N MET A 317 10.34 10.11 20.65
CA MET A 317 10.25 11.14 19.62
C MET A 317 10.43 10.52 18.24
N MET A 318 9.87 11.18 17.23
CA MET A 318 10.02 10.85 15.82
C MET A 318 9.93 12.13 14.97
N TYR A 319 10.22 12.02 13.70
CA TYR A 319 10.26 13.13 12.75
C TYR A 319 9.22 12.92 11.65
N MET A 320 8.22 13.78 11.61
CA MET A 320 7.14 13.76 10.63
C MET A 320 7.54 14.47 9.34
N SER A 321 7.12 13.93 8.20
CA SER A 321 7.26 14.49 6.86
C SER A 321 6.00 14.21 6.01
N GLY A 322 5.93 14.75 4.80
CA GLY A 322 4.79 14.55 3.89
C GLY A 322 3.72 15.63 4.01
N ARG A 323 2.44 15.22 3.89
CA ARG A 323 1.30 16.13 3.62
C ARG A 323 1.14 17.26 4.65
N PRO A 324 1.16 17.00 5.98
CA PRO A 324 0.99 18.09 6.96
C PRO A 324 2.20 19.04 6.97
N LEU A 325 3.40 18.49 6.79
CA LEU A 325 4.64 19.28 6.73
C LEU A 325 4.62 20.24 5.53
N HIS A 326 4.02 19.83 4.42
CA HIS A 326 3.92 20.66 3.23
C HIS A 326 3.20 21.98 3.51
N VAL A 327 2.03 21.92 4.16
CA VAL A 327 1.25 23.10 4.52
C VAL A 327 2.05 24.01 5.45
N ILE A 328 2.70 23.46 6.48
CA ILE A 328 3.52 24.21 7.43
C ILE A 328 4.68 24.91 6.71
N ALA A 329 5.41 24.20 5.86
CA ALA A 329 6.57 24.72 5.16
C ALA A 329 6.20 25.81 4.14
N VAL A 330 5.08 25.67 3.43
CA VAL A 330 4.57 26.71 2.50
C VAL A 330 4.14 27.97 3.26
N GLN A 331 3.45 27.84 4.40
CA GLN A 331 3.09 29.00 5.23
C GLN A 331 4.33 29.71 5.78
N LEU A 332 5.36 28.95 6.19
CA LEU A 332 6.63 29.52 6.63
C LEU A 332 7.36 30.23 5.49
N ALA A 333 7.38 29.65 4.29
CA ALA A 333 7.98 30.27 3.11
C ALA A 333 7.30 31.61 2.79
N ARG A 334 5.97 31.65 2.80
CA ARG A 334 5.19 32.88 2.60
C ARG A 334 5.54 33.95 3.62
N LYS A 335 5.54 33.59 4.91
CA LYS A 335 5.85 34.50 6.02
C LYS A 335 7.26 35.09 5.88
N LEU A 336 8.25 34.26 5.55
CA LEU A 336 9.62 34.71 5.33
C LEU A 336 9.73 35.63 4.11
N GLN A 337 9.09 35.30 2.98
CA GLN A 337 9.14 36.19 1.81
C GLN A 337 8.52 37.56 2.10
N MET A 338 7.44 37.64 2.87
CA MET A 338 6.83 38.91 3.29
C MET A 338 7.80 39.78 4.09
N ASP A 339 8.54 39.21 5.04
CA ASP A 339 9.44 39.97 5.92
C ASP A 339 10.78 40.33 5.28
N PHE A 340 11.06 39.79 4.09
CA PHE A 340 12.28 40.03 3.31
C PHE A 340 12.01 40.70 1.96
N ASP A 341 10.82 41.29 1.78
CA ASP A 341 10.43 42.04 0.59
C ASP A 341 10.63 41.22 -0.71
N GLU A 342 10.30 39.92 -0.66
CA GLU A 342 10.42 38.97 -1.78
C GLU A 342 11.87 38.67 -2.23
N ASN A 343 12.88 39.11 -1.48
CA ASN A 343 14.30 39.01 -1.85
C ASN A 343 15.04 37.82 -1.23
N LEU A 344 14.31 36.82 -0.72
CA LEU A 344 14.91 35.68 -0.04
C LEU A 344 15.00 34.47 -0.96
N ASP A 345 16.22 33.96 -1.14
CA ASP A 345 16.48 32.72 -1.87
C ASP A 345 16.13 31.51 -1.00
N ILE A 346 15.09 30.78 -1.38
CA ILE A 346 14.56 29.65 -0.61
C ILE A 346 14.57 28.38 -1.45
N SER A 347 15.39 27.41 -1.03
CA SER A 347 15.26 26.02 -1.44
C SER A 347 14.24 25.29 -0.57
N PHE A 348 13.55 24.29 -1.13
CA PHE A 348 12.40 23.65 -0.48
C PHE A 348 12.53 22.12 -0.43
N CYS A 349 11.82 21.49 0.50
CA CYS A 349 11.65 20.05 0.63
C CYS A 349 10.30 19.64 1.22
N GLY A 350 9.74 20.43 2.15
CA GLY A 350 8.64 20.04 3.02
C GLY A 350 7.47 19.41 2.29
N GLY A 351 7.34 18.08 2.37
CA GLY A 351 6.27 17.32 1.72
C GLY A 351 6.14 17.52 0.21
N ALA A 352 7.23 17.88 -0.48
CA ALA A 352 7.25 18.00 -1.93
C ALA A 352 6.96 16.64 -2.59
N ASP A 353 6.07 16.63 -3.57
CA ASP A 353 5.55 15.44 -4.22
C ASP A 353 5.25 15.67 -5.71
N ALA A 354 4.95 14.62 -6.48
CA ALA A 354 4.72 14.73 -7.92
C ALA A 354 3.57 15.68 -8.32
N PHE A 355 2.62 15.96 -7.42
CA PHE A 355 1.45 16.79 -7.70
C PHE A 355 1.68 18.27 -7.35
N ASN A 356 2.44 18.57 -6.30
CA ASN A 356 2.67 19.94 -5.84
C ASN A 356 3.99 20.56 -6.32
N PHE A 357 4.91 19.77 -6.88
CA PHE A 357 6.25 20.25 -7.26
C PHE A 357 6.21 21.44 -8.22
N SER A 358 5.33 21.42 -9.22
CA SER A 358 5.24 22.51 -10.20
C SER A 358 4.78 23.83 -9.57
N ASP A 359 3.89 23.79 -8.59
CA ASP A 359 3.43 24.99 -7.88
C ASP A 359 4.57 25.58 -7.02
N LEU A 360 5.40 24.74 -6.41
CA LEU A 360 6.58 25.19 -5.65
C LEU A 360 7.57 25.95 -6.54
N VAL A 361 7.93 25.38 -7.70
CA VAL A 361 8.86 26.02 -8.64
C VAL A 361 8.31 27.34 -9.17
N LYS A 362 7.02 27.40 -9.52
CA LYS A 362 6.36 28.66 -9.95
C LYS A 362 6.28 29.72 -8.84
N SER A 363 6.32 29.28 -7.59
CA SER A 363 6.32 30.15 -6.41
C SER A 363 7.72 30.69 -6.08
N GLY A 364 8.72 30.50 -6.95
CA GLY A 364 10.11 30.91 -6.72
C GLY A 364 10.85 30.04 -5.69
N LEU A 365 10.26 28.92 -5.27
CA LEU A 365 10.88 28.00 -4.30
C LEU A 365 11.71 26.97 -5.07
N ALA A 366 12.99 27.26 -5.30
CA ALA A 366 13.89 26.38 -6.04
C ALA A 366 15.36 26.53 -5.58
N PRO A 367 16.18 25.46 -5.61
CA PRO A 367 15.82 24.09 -6.01
C PRO A 367 14.94 23.38 -4.96
N VAL A 368 14.23 22.33 -5.39
CA VAL A 368 13.33 21.55 -4.55
C VAL A 368 13.85 20.12 -4.45
N THR A 369 14.14 19.67 -3.23
CA THR A 369 14.54 18.28 -2.96
C THR A 369 13.35 17.45 -2.50
N VAL A 370 13.42 16.14 -2.72
CA VAL A 370 12.35 15.19 -2.37
C VAL A 370 12.92 14.05 -1.52
N CYS A 371 12.13 13.59 -0.54
CA CYS A 371 12.45 12.41 0.28
C CYS A 371 11.22 11.49 0.41
N THR A 372 10.17 11.94 1.12
CA THR A 372 8.99 11.14 1.46
C THR A 372 8.34 10.47 0.24
N ASP A 373 8.20 11.20 -0.88
CA ASP A 373 7.60 10.63 -2.10
C ASP A 373 8.49 9.51 -2.67
N LEU A 374 9.82 9.65 -2.65
CA LEU A 374 10.75 8.64 -3.17
C LEU A 374 10.86 7.39 -2.28
N LEU A 375 10.49 7.48 -1.01
CA LEU A 375 10.38 6.31 -0.13
C LEU A 375 9.06 5.54 -0.31
N LYS A 376 8.12 6.06 -1.10
CA LYS A 376 6.87 5.39 -1.45
C LYS A 376 7.00 4.57 -2.75
N PRO A 377 6.09 3.61 -3.01
CA PRO A 377 6.15 2.74 -4.18
C PRO A 377 6.29 3.48 -5.51
N GLY A 378 7.26 3.10 -6.35
CA GLY A 378 7.65 3.82 -7.57
C GLY A 378 9.02 4.52 -7.47
N GLY A 379 9.46 4.84 -6.26
CA GLY A 379 10.85 5.25 -5.97
C GLY A 379 11.38 6.39 -6.83
N TYR A 380 12.68 6.29 -7.17
CA TYR A 380 13.37 7.24 -8.05
C TYR A 380 12.73 7.41 -9.43
N GLY A 381 12.08 6.36 -9.95
CA GLY A 381 11.38 6.40 -11.23
C GLY A 381 10.30 7.48 -11.29
N ARG A 382 9.77 7.90 -10.14
CA ARG A 382 8.74 8.94 -10.05
C ARG A 382 9.18 10.29 -10.59
N PHE A 383 10.48 10.61 -10.60
CA PHE A 383 10.95 11.88 -11.16
C PHE A 383 10.61 12.06 -12.65
N ALA A 384 10.42 10.99 -13.41
CA ALA A 384 9.90 11.09 -14.77
C ALA A 384 8.52 11.80 -14.83
N GLN A 385 7.66 11.58 -13.83
CA GLN A 385 6.39 12.29 -13.70
C GLN A 385 6.58 13.76 -13.30
N TYR A 386 7.53 14.06 -12.41
CA TYR A 386 7.84 15.44 -12.00
C TYR A 386 8.25 16.28 -13.21
N ILE A 387 9.20 15.76 -14.00
CA ILE A 387 9.68 16.41 -15.22
C ILE A 387 8.55 16.56 -16.24
N HIS A 388 7.74 15.52 -16.43
CA HIS A 388 6.58 15.60 -17.31
C HIS A 388 5.59 16.70 -16.87
N ASN A 389 5.35 16.85 -15.57
CA ASN A 389 4.48 17.89 -15.04
C ASN A 389 5.08 19.31 -15.22
N LEU A 390 6.40 19.48 -15.10
CA LEU A 390 7.08 20.74 -15.39
C LEU A 390 7.03 21.14 -16.87
N ARG A 391 7.08 20.16 -17.79
CA ARG A 391 7.00 20.40 -19.25
C ARG A 391 5.60 20.71 -19.75
N LYS A 392 4.55 20.48 -18.95
CA LYS A 392 3.18 20.77 -19.38
C LYS A 392 3.01 22.28 -19.56
N PRO A 393 2.54 22.74 -20.74
CA PRO A 393 2.17 24.15 -20.91
C PRO A 393 0.99 24.45 -20.00
N ASP A 394 1.18 25.43 -19.12
CA ASP A 394 0.17 25.77 -18.14
C ASP A 394 -0.92 26.65 -18.78
N ARG A 395 -2.19 26.30 -18.57
CA ARG A 395 -3.34 27.05 -19.15
C ARG A 395 -3.65 28.37 -18.44
N PHE A 396 -3.07 28.63 -17.27
CA PHE A 396 -3.57 29.66 -16.36
C PHE A 396 -2.58 30.69 -15.84
N VAL A 397 -1.26 30.60 -16.08
CA VAL A 397 -0.38 31.65 -15.57
C VAL A 397 0.82 31.94 -16.47
N SER A 398 0.72 33.06 -17.20
CA SER A 398 1.85 33.69 -17.88
C SER A 398 2.22 35.06 -17.29
N ASP A 399 1.41 35.62 -16.36
CA ASP A 399 1.50 37.06 -16.02
C ASP A 399 1.68 37.37 -14.51
N LEU A 400 1.74 36.37 -13.62
CA LEU A 400 1.91 36.60 -12.16
C LEU A 400 3.38 36.51 -11.72
N SER A 401 3.78 37.34 -10.75
CA SER A 401 5.08 37.21 -10.06
C SER A 401 5.17 35.91 -9.26
N GLU A 402 6.39 35.46 -8.96
CA GLU A 402 6.64 34.27 -8.14
C GLU A 402 5.99 34.37 -6.75
N PHE A 403 6.09 35.53 -6.10
CA PHE A 403 5.45 35.75 -4.80
C PHE A 403 3.92 35.78 -4.86
N SER A 404 3.34 36.32 -5.94
CA SER A 404 1.89 36.29 -6.15
C SER A 404 1.39 34.85 -6.26
N HIS A 405 2.13 33.99 -6.95
CA HIS A 405 1.86 32.55 -6.97
C HIS A 405 1.98 31.92 -5.57
N LEU A 406 3.04 32.23 -4.82
CA LEU A 406 3.25 31.69 -3.48
C LEU A 406 2.08 32.03 -2.54
N ASN A 407 1.55 33.26 -2.59
CA ASN A 407 0.40 33.67 -1.79
C ASN A 407 -0.86 32.87 -2.13
N LEU A 408 -1.22 32.80 -3.41
CA LEU A 408 -2.36 32.01 -3.87
C LEU A 408 -2.21 30.53 -3.52
N TYR A 409 -0.99 30.01 -3.68
CA TYR A 409 -0.68 28.63 -3.35
C TYR A 409 -0.84 28.36 -1.85
N ALA A 410 -0.28 29.22 -1.00
CA ALA A 410 -0.40 29.14 0.45
C ALA A 410 -1.86 29.21 0.93
N GLU A 411 -2.68 30.08 0.35
CA GLU A 411 -4.11 30.16 0.65
C GLU A 411 -4.88 28.90 0.22
N ARG A 412 -4.48 28.28 -0.89
CA ARG A 412 -5.08 27.05 -1.40
C ARG A 412 -4.76 25.86 -0.48
N VAL A 413 -3.49 25.63 -0.17
CA VAL A 413 -3.04 24.38 0.50
C VAL A 413 -3.59 24.22 1.93
N ILE A 414 -3.91 25.31 2.64
CA ILE A 414 -4.43 25.23 4.01
C ILE A 414 -5.86 24.64 4.07
N ASN A 415 -6.60 24.73 2.97
CA ASN A 415 -7.98 24.27 2.87
C ASN A 415 -8.16 23.08 1.92
N ASP A 416 -7.12 22.69 1.20
CA ASP A 416 -7.15 21.61 0.22
C ASP A 416 -7.30 20.23 0.92
N PRO A 417 -8.34 19.44 0.57
CA PRO A 417 -8.53 18.08 1.08
C PRO A 417 -7.32 17.16 0.83
N ALA A 418 -6.50 17.46 -0.19
CA ALA A 418 -5.26 16.74 -0.47
C ALA A 418 -4.24 16.81 0.67
N TYR A 419 -4.42 17.64 1.71
CA TYR A 419 -3.57 17.66 2.92
C TYR A 419 -4.30 17.24 4.21
N ARG A 420 -5.48 16.61 4.10
CA ARG A 420 -6.26 16.10 5.23
C ARG A 420 -6.35 14.57 5.23
N ASN A 421 -6.33 13.99 6.41
CA ASN A 421 -6.67 12.60 6.65
C ASN A 421 -8.18 12.51 6.87
N GLU A 422 -8.91 12.06 5.85
CA GLU A 422 -10.35 11.80 5.94
C GLU A 422 -10.66 10.31 6.20
N HIS A 423 -9.63 9.49 6.45
CA HIS A 423 -9.82 8.08 6.71
C HIS A 423 -10.34 7.87 8.14
N LEU A 424 -11.50 7.23 8.25
CA LEU A 424 -12.05 6.79 9.53
C LEU A 424 -11.19 5.70 10.19
N LEU A 425 -10.52 4.87 9.37
CA LEU A 425 -9.58 3.84 9.79
C LEU A 425 -8.25 3.99 9.04
N PRO A 426 -7.10 3.75 9.70
CA PRO A 426 -5.81 3.76 9.02
C PRO A 426 -5.79 2.79 7.82
N PRO A 427 -5.18 3.19 6.69
CA PRO A 427 -4.88 2.30 5.57
C PRO A 427 -4.20 1.00 6.02
N ASP A 428 -4.66 -0.15 5.54
CA ASP A 428 -3.98 -1.43 5.78
C ASP A 428 -4.08 -2.35 4.57
N ILE A 429 -3.00 -2.46 3.80
CA ILE A 429 -2.92 -3.39 2.66
C ILE A 429 -2.53 -4.81 3.05
N LYS A 430 -2.15 -5.06 4.31
CA LYS A 430 -1.63 -6.35 4.74
C LYS A 430 -2.73 -7.40 4.65
N THR A 431 -2.35 -8.56 4.10
CA THR A 431 -3.18 -9.77 4.07
C THR A 431 -2.64 -10.78 5.08
N ARG A 432 -3.43 -11.79 5.43
CA ARG A 432 -2.98 -12.91 6.29
C ARG A 432 -2.00 -13.86 5.59
N ARG A 433 -1.71 -13.66 4.30
CA ARG A 433 -0.83 -14.52 3.51
C ARG A 433 0.61 -14.41 4.03
N PRO A 434 1.29 -15.53 4.32
CA PRO A 434 2.70 -15.49 4.73
C PRO A 434 3.60 -15.07 3.56
N LEU A 435 4.77 -14.52 3.89
CA LEU A 435 5.83 -14.26 2.93
C LEU A 435 6.77 -15.47 2.84
N GLY A 436 6.73 -16.19 1.73
CA GLY A 436 7.69 -17.24 1.44
C GLY A 436 8.98 -16.71 0.80
N PHE A 437 10.00 -17.59 0.72
CA PHE A 437 11.26 -17.34 0.00
C PHE A 437 10.97 -16.96 -1.46
N PHE A 438 10.10 -17.75 -2.11
CA PHE A 438 9.69 -17.57 -3.50
C PHE A 438 8.17 -17.32 -3.62
N ASP A 439 7.72 -17.03 -4.83
CA ASP A 439 6.31 -16.94 -5.23
C ASP A 439 5.46 -15.93 -4.43
N CYS A 440 5.97 -14.71 -4.27
CA CYS A 440 5.29 -13.68 -3.49
C CYS A 440 4.23 -12.86 -4.26
N ILE A 441 4.07 -13.05 -5.58
CA ILE A 441 3.13 -12.30 -6.43
C ILE A 441 1.70 -12.77 -6.18
N SER A 442 0.81 -11.82 -5.90
CA SER A 442 -0.62 -12.07 -5.71
C SER A 442 -1.33 -10.72 -5.61
N ALA A 443 -2.53 -10.62 -6.19
CA ALA A 443 -3.39 -9.47 -6.01
C ALA A 443 -4.08 -9.51 -4.63
N PRO A 444 -3.73 -8.63 -3.68
CA PRO A 444 -4.33 -8.65 -2.35
C PRO A 444 -5.84 -8.37 -2.37
N CYS A 445 -6.30 -7.54 -3.31
CA CYS A 445 -7.71 -7.25 -3.52
C CYS A 445 -8.54 -8.50 -3.87
N GLN A 446 -7.98 -9.45 -4.63
CA GLN A 446 -8.63 -10.71 -4.98
C GLN A 446 -8.76 -11.61 -3.74
N SER A 447 -7.67 -11.78 -3.00
CA SER A 447 -7.67 -12.61 -1.78
C SER A 447 -8.58 -12.07 -0.66
N ALA A 448 -8.79 -10.75 -0.63
CA ALA A 448 -9.69 -10.09 0.31
C ALA A 448 -11.17 -10.17 -0.11
N CYS A 449 -11.45 -10.48 -1.38
CA CYS A 449 -12.81 -10.61 -1.88
C CYS A 449 -13.36 -12.00 -1.48
N PRO A 450 -14.51 -12.08 -0.77
CA PRO A 450 -15.09 -13.38 -0.37
C PRO A 450 -15.43 -14.31 -1.54
N THR A 451 -15.76 -13.73 -2.70
CA THR A 451 -15.96 -14.44 -3.96
C THR A 451 -14.67 -14.62 -4.77
N ASN A 452 -13.50 -14.24 -4.28
CA ASN A 452 -12.20 -14.38 -4.95
C ASN A 452 -12.23 -13.89 -6.43
N GLN A 453 -12.92 -12.77 -6.68
CA GLN A 453 -13.06 -12.20 -8.02
C GLN A 453 -11.69 -11.87 -8.62
N ASP A 454 -11.49 -12.20 -9.90
CA ASP A 454 -10.31 -11.80 -10.67
C ASP A 454 -10.40 -10.31 -11.03
N ILE A 455 -10.12 -9.49 -10.02
CA ILE A 455 -10.16 -8.03 -10.11
C ILE A 455 -9.18 -7.51 -11.16
N PRO A 456 -7.89 -7.89 -11.14
CA PRO A 456 -6.96 -7.44 -12.18
C PRO A 456 -7.39 -7.86 -13.59
N GLY A 457 -8.04 -9.01 -13.75
CA GLY A 457 -8.63 -9.48 -15.00
C GLY A 457 -9.69 -8.54 -15.54
N TYR A 458 -10.78 -8.30 -14.81
CA TYR A 458 -11.83 -7.42 -15.35
C TYR A 458 -11.41 -5.94 -15.42
N MET A 459 -10.45 -5.50 -14.59
CA MET A 459 -9.83 -4.17 -14.78
C MET A 459 -9.09 -4.08 -16.12
N HIS A 460 -8.33 -5.12 -16.48
CA HIS A 460 -7.62 -5.16 -17.76
C HIS A 460 -8.60 -5.02 -18.94
N PHE A 461 -9.63 -5.86 -19.00
CA PHE A 461 -10.56 -5.82 -20.13
C PHE A 461 -11.39 -4.54 -20.15
N THR A 462 -11.78 -3.99 -18.99
CA THR A 462 -12.47 -2.70 -18.92
C THR A 462 -11.60 -1.56 -19.44
N ALA A 463 -10.32 -1.51 -19.06
CA ALA A 463 -9.36 -0.51 -19.55
C ALA A 463 -9.16 -0.59 -21.08
N HIS A 464 -9.33 -1.78 -21.67
CA HIS A 464 -9.26 -2.02 -23.11
C HIS A 464 -10.64 -1.94 -23.81
N GLN A 465 -11.67 -1.44 -23.11
CA GLN A 465 -13.04 -1.28 -23.62
C GLN A 465 -13.74 -2.60 -24.02
N ASP A 466 -13.22 -3.74 -23.58
CA ASP A 466 -13.81 -5.06 -23.81
C ASP A 466 -14.72 -5.43 -22.62
N LEU A 467 -15.88 -4.78 -22.58
CA LEU A 467 -16.86 -4.98 -21.51
C LEU A 467 -17.45 -6.39 -21.50
N THR A 468 -17.45 -7.08 -22.65
CA THR A 468 -17.94 -8.46 -22.77
C THR A 468 -17.06 -9.40 -21.94
N ASN A 469 -15.74 -9.37 -22.16
CA ASN A 469 -14.83 -10.22 -21.40
C ASN A 469 -14.69 -9.75 -19.95
N ALA A 470 -14.76 -8.45 -19.66
CA ALA A 470 -14.83 -7.94 -18.30
C ALA A 470 -16.03 -8.53 -17.53
N ALA A 471 -17.22 -8.50 -18.14
CA ALA A 471 -18.42 -9.08 -17.56
C ALA A 471 -18.27 -10.60 -17.37
N ARG A 472 -17.73 -11.34 -18.36
CA ARG A 472 -17.48 -12.78 -18.21
C ARG A 472 -16.62 -13.09 -16.98
N ILE A 473 -15.52 -12.36 -16.79
CA ILE A 473 -14.61 -12.55 -15.66
C ILE A 473 -15.31 -12.32 -14.32
N ILE A 474 -16.17 -11.29 -14.22
CA ILE A 474 -16.94 -11.02 -13.01
C ILE A 474 -17.89 -12.18 -12.71
N HIS A 475 -18.68 -12.61 -13.71
CA HIS A 475 -19.69 -13.66 -13.54
C HIS A 475 -19.11 -15.05 -13.21
N ASN A 476 -17.84 -15.32 -13.55
CA ASN A 476 -17.17 -16.58 -13.18
C ASN A 476 -17.15 -16.84 -11.68
N THR A 477 -17.28 -15.80 -10.86
CA THR A 477 -17.19 -15.91 -9.41
C THR A 477 -18.26 -15.12 -8.66
N ASN A 478 -18.97 -14.21 -9.36
CA ASN A 478 -19.98 -13.35 -8.77
C ASN A 478 -21.22 -13.25 -9.67
N PRO A 479 -22.32 -13.92 -9.33
CA PRO A 479 -23.56 -13.85 -10.11
C PRO A 479 -24.38 -12.57 -9.86
N PHE A 480 -23.91 -11.67 -8.97
CA PHE A 480 -24.60 -10.44 -8.57
C PHE A 480 -23.80 -9.16 -8.86
N PRO A 481 -23.30 -8.92 -10.09
CA PRO A 481 -22.52 -7.73 -10.37
C PRO A 481 -23.28 -6.42 -10.16
N ASP A 482 -24.57 -6.35 -10.50
CA ASP A 482 -25.38 -5.14 -10.36
C ASP A 482 -25.60 -4.80 -8.87
N THR A 483 -26.02 -5.79 -8.09
CA THR A 483 -26.20 -5.65 -6.64
C THR A 483 -24.89 -5.33 -5.94
N THR A 484 -23.82 -6.09 -6.23
CA THR A 484 -22.51 -5.88 -5.58
C THR A 484 -21.77 -4.65 -6.11
N GLY A 485 -22.19 -4.07 -7.23
CA GLY A 485 -21.77 -2.75 -7.71
C GLY A 485 -22.42 -1.62 -6.91
N ALA A 486 -23.57 -1.86 -6.28
CA ALA A 486 -24.28 -0.86 -5.46
C ALA A 486 -23.91 -0.94 -3.97
N VAL A 487 -23.96 -2.13 -3.36
CA VAL A 487 -23.98 -2.27 -1.88
C VAL A 487 -22.82 -3.04 -1.26
N CYS A 488 -21.84 -3.44 -2.06
CA CYS A 488 -20.68 -4.16 -1.52
C CYS A 488 -19.89 -3.26 -0.54
N ASP A 489 -19.49 -3.84 0.59
CA ASP A 489 -18.55 -3.29 1.58
C ASP A 489 -17.10 -3.19 1.05
N HIS A 490 -16.88 -3.68 -0.18
CA HIS A 490 -15.70 -3.46 -1.01
C HIS A 490 -14.36 -3.62 -0.28
N LEU A 491 -14.25 -4.63 0.60
CA LEU A 491 -13.04 -5.01 1.33
C LEU A 491 -11.80 -5.16 0.42
N CYS A 492 -12.02 -5.51 -0.85
CA CYS A 492 -10.97 -5.53 -1.86
C CYS A 492 -10.23 -4.19 -2.07
N GLN A 493 -10.91 -3.03 -1.92
CA GLN A 493 -10.31 -1.70 -2.05
C GLN A 493 -9.44 -1.35 -0.86
N THR A 494 -9.80 -1.79 0.34
CA THR A 494 -9.00 -1.54 1.56
C THR A 494 -7.64 -2.24 1.48
N LYS A 495 -7.54 -3.29 0.66
CA LYS A 495 -6.29 -4.03 0.38
C LYS A 495 -5.59 -3.60 -0.92
N CYS A 496 -6.09 -2.59 -1.62
CA CYS A 496 -5.52 -2.15 -2.89
C CYS A 496 -4.17 -1.44 -2.68
N THR A 497 -3.08 -1.98 -3.22
CA THR A 497 -1.72 -1.41 -3.06
C THR A 497 -1.59 0.00 -3.65
N ARG A 498 -2.50 0.39 -4.57
CA ARG A 498 -2.57 1.72 -5.17
C ARG A 498 -2.76 2.84 -4.13
N MET A 499 -3.34 2.53 -2.98
CA MET A 499 -3.55 3.53 -1.91
C MET A 499 -2.26 4.17 -1.40
N HIS A 500 -1.11 3.49 -1.51
CA HIS A 500 0.20 4.05 -1.14
C HIS A 500 0.84 4.91 -2.24
N TYR A 501 0.22 4.94 -3.43
CA TYR A 501 0.61 5.83 -4.53
C TYR A 501 -0.24 7.10 -4.48
N ASP A 502 -1.56 6.94 -4.46
CA ASP A 502 -2.52 8.04 -4.50
C ASP A 502 -3.80 7.64 -3.79
N SER A 503 -4.63 6.79 -4.40
CA SER A 503 -5.85 6.25 -3.80
C SER A 503 -6.15 4.86 -4.36
N SER A 504 -6.95 4.07 -3.64
CA SER A 504 -7.40 2.76 -4.13
C SER A 504 -8.11 2.90 -5.49
N VAL A 505 -7.99 1.88 -6.33
CA VAL A 505 -8.89 1.75 -7.49
C VAL A 505 -10.33 1.65 -6.99
N LEU A 506 -11.27 2.33 -7.65
CA LEU A 506 -12.71 2.26 -7.38
C LEU A 506 -13.30 0.95 -7.93
N ILE A 507 -12.85 -0.17 -7.36
CA ILE A 507 -13.16 -1.53 -7.79
C ILE A 507 -14.67 -1.77 -7.88
N ARG A 508 -15.43 -1.30 -6.87
CA ARG A 508 -16.90 -1.41 -6.85
C ARG A 508 -17.55 -0.63 -7.99
N GLU A 509 -17.09 0.59 -8.22
CA GLU A 509 -17.68 1.47 -9.24
C GLU A 509 -17.35 0.99 -10.66
N VAL A 510 -16.13 0.53 -10.90
CA VAL A 510 -15.79 -0.09 -12.21
C VAL A 510 -16.65 -1.32 -12.47
N LYS A 511 -16.90 -2.17 -11.46
CA LYS A 511 -17.82 -3.30 -11.59
C LYS A 511 -19.23 -2.84 -11.96
N ARG A 512 -19.71 -1.77 -11.31
CA ARG A 512 -21.02 -1.17 -11.62
C ARG A 512 -21.08 -0.68 -13.07
N VAL A 513 -20.04 0.01 -13.56
CA VAL A 513 -19.95 0.41 -14.97
C VAL A 513 -20.03 -0.80 -15.90
N VAL A 514 -19.29 -1.87 -15.62
CA VAL A 514 -19.32 -3.10 -16.43
C VAL A 514 -20.71 -3.73 -16.41
N ALA A 515 -21.37 -3.80 -15.25
CA ALA A 515 -22.71 -4.35 -15.12
C ALA A 515 -23.75 -3.58 -15.95
N GLU A 516 -23.68 -2.24 -15.91
CA GLU A 516 -24.60 -1.34 -16.61
C GLU A 516 -24.39 -1.29 -18.13
N HIS A 517 -23.14 -1.45 -18.62
CA HIS A 517 -22.79 -1.19 -20.02
C HIS A 517 -22.42 -2.44 -20.83
N ALA A 518 -22.17 -3.59 -20.19
CA ALA A 518 -21.89 -4.82 -20.92
C ALA A 518 -23.12 -5.27 -21.75
N PRO A 519 -22.91 -5.85 -22.94
CA PRO A 519 -24.02 -6.28 -23.77
C PRO A 519 -24.85 -7.38 -23.09
N VAL A 520 -26.16 -7.35 -23.31
CA VAL A 520 -27.07 -8.39 -22.81
C VAL A 520 -26.60 -9.75 -23.29
N GLY A 521 -26.47 -10.72 -22.38
CA GLY A 521 -25.95 -12.04 -22.69
C GLY A 521 -24.43 -12.16 -22.77
N ALA A 522 -23.66 -11.10 -22.44
CA ALA A 522 -22.20 -11.19 -22.27
C ALA A 522 -21.78 -12.30 -21.30
N TRP A 523 -22.69 -12.75 -20.42
CA TRP A 523 -22.51 -13.83 -19.49
C TRP A 523 -22.56 -15.25 -20.10
N GLN A 524 -22.65 -15.43 -21.42
CA GLN A 524 -22.89 -16.77 -21.99
C GLN A 524 -21.74 -17.73 -21.62
N HIS A 525 -21.93 -18.47 -20.53
CA HIS A 525 -21.08 -19.57 -20.14
C HIS A 525 -21.39 -20.74 -21.06
N ALA A 526 -20.37 -21.50 -21.44
CA ALA A 526 -20.59 -22.83 -21.98
C ALA A 526 -21.29 -23.64 -20.89
N LYS A 527 -22.60 -23.89 -21.04
CA LYS A 527 -23.32 -24.82 -20.16
C LYS A 527 -22.59 -26.16 -20.23
N ALA A 528 -22.30 -26.77 -19.09
CA ALA A 528 -21.79 -28.14 -19.09
C ALA A 528 -22.74 -29.02 -19.89
N ASN A 529 -22.20 -30.01 -20.62
CA ASN A 529 -23.03 -31.04 -21.25
C ASN A 529 -23.81 -31.71 -20.12
N ARG A 530 -25.14 -31.53 -20.11
CA ARG A 530 -25.99 -32.20 -19.13
C ARG A 530 -25.91 -33.70 -19.39
N ALA A 531 -25.64 -34.46 -18.34
CA ALA A 531 -25.85 -35.90 -18.36
C ALA A 531 -27.32 -36.20 -18.66
N ASP A 532 -27.59 -37.36 -19.23
CA ASP A 532 -28.97 -37.82 -19.48
C ASP A 532 -29.81 -37.83 -18.18
N THR A 533 -29.15 -38.16 -17.06
CA THR A 533 -29.71 -38.05 -15.71
C THR A 533 -28.86 -37.08 -14.88
N PRO A 534 -29.14 -35.77 -14.89
CA PRO A 534 -28.37 -34.81 -14.12
C PRO A 534 -28.64 -34.96 -12.61
N PRO A 535 -27.62 -34.78 -11.73
CA PRO A 535 -27.86 -34.74 -10.30
C PRO A 535 -28.81 -33.61 -9.92
N ARG A 536 -29.64 -33.85 -8.90
CA ARG A 536 -30.66 -32.93 -8.42
C ARG A 536 -30.22 -32.25 -7.13
N ALA A 537 -30.27 -30.93 -7.12
CA ALA A 537 -29.96 -30.13 -5.95
C ALA A 537 -31.15 -29.24 -5.59
N THR A 538 -31.54 -29.28 -4.32
CA THR A 538 -32.56 -28.40 -3.76
C THR A 538 -31.93 -27.32 -2.90
N ILE A 539 -32.35 -26.07 -3.07
CA ILE A 539 -31.90 -24.92 -2.31
C ILE A 539 -33.06 -24.36 -1.48
N ILE A 540 -32.85 -24.13 -0.20
CA ILE A 540 -33.87 -23.54 0.69
C ILE A 540 -33.49 -22.09 0.97
N GLY A 541 -34.26 -21.16 0.41
CA GLY A 541 -34.07 -19.70 0.49
C GLY A 541 -33.50 -19.10 -0.80
N ALA A 542 -34.21 -18.12 -1.36
CA ALA A 542 -33.80 -17.37 -2.56
C ALA A 542 -33.03 -16.09 -2.22
N GLY A 543 -32.27 -16.08 -1.12
CA GLY A 543 -31.32 -15.01 -0.79
C GLY A 543 -30.01 -15.09 -1.61
N PRO A 544 -29.08 -14.14 -1.44
CA PRO A 544 -27.83 -14.11 -2.21
C PRO A 544 -27.00 -15.39 -2.12
N SER A 545 -26.97 -16.04 -0.94
CA SER A 545 -26.28 -17.32 -0.74
C SER A 545 -26.90 -18.45 -1.56
N GLY A 546 -28.23 -18.64 -1.42
CA GLY A 546 -28.95 -19.72 -2.11
C GLY A 546 -28.91 -19.56 -3.63
N LEU A 547 -29.17 -18.35 -4.12
CA LEU A 547 -29.11 -18.05 -5.55
C LEU A 547 -27.69 -18.16 -6.13
N SER A 548 -26.65 -17.80 -5.37
CA SER A 548 -25.26 -18.02 -5.79
C SER A 548 -24.94 -19.51 -5.93
N CYS A 549 -25.32 -20.32 -4.93
CA CYS A 549 -25.16 -21.77 -4.99
C CYS A 549 -25.92 -22.35 -6.19
N ALA A 550 -27.18 -21.93 -6.37
CA ALA A 550 -28.03 -22.37 -7.47
C ALA A 550 -27.41 -22.06 -8.85
N TRP A 551 -26.85 -20.87 -9.03
CA TRP A 551 -26.17 -20.45 -10.25
C TRP A 551 -25.00 -21.38 -10.60
N PHE A 552 -24.08 -21.62 -9.66
CA PHE A 552 -22.89 -22.42 -9.95
C PHE A 552 -23.21 -23.91 -10.14
N LEU A 553 -24.14 -24.47 -9.36
CA LEU A 553 -24.63 -25.84 -9.59
C LEU A 553 -25.30 -25.96 -10.95
N ARG A 554 -26.12 -24.98 -11.33
CA ARG A 554 -26.78 -24.96 -12.64
C ARG A 554 -25.78 -24.94 -13.78
N LEU A 555 -24.73 -24.12 -13.69
CA LEU A 555 -23.66 -24.08 -14.70
C LEU A 555 -22.87 -25.39 -14.79
N ALA A 556 -22.71 -26.10 -13.66
CA ALA A 556 -22.09 -27.42 -13.60
C ALA A 556 -22.97 -28.55 -14.16
N GLY A 557 -24.25 -28.29 -14.47
CA GLY A 557 -25.16 -29.24 -15.13
C GLY A 557 -26.26 -29.82 -14.25
N PHE A 558 -26.35 -29.44 -12.98
CA PHE A 558 -27.38 -29.93 -12.05
C PHE A 558 -28.79 -29.51 -12.50
N ASP A 559 -29.80 -30.28 -12.09
CA ASP A 559 -31.17 -29.76 -11.98
C ASP A 559 -31.36 -29.11 -10.62
N VAL A 560 -31.74 -27.83 -10.63
CA VAL A 560 -31.72 -26.99 -9.43
C VAL A 560 -33.09 -26.36 -9.21
N GLU A 561 -33.65 -26.62 -8.04
CA GLU A 561 -34.90 -26.02 -7.58
C GLU A 561 -34.67 -25.24 -6.27
N VAL A 562 -35.20 -24.04 -6.19
CA VAL A 562 -35.08 -23.13 -5.05
C VAL A 562 -36.46 -22.95 -4.42
N TYR A 563 -36.57 -23.11 -3.11
CA TYR A 563 -37.81 -22.89 -2.36
C TYR A 563 -37.69 -21.61 -1.52
N GLU A 564 -38.56 -20.64 -1.76
CA GLU A 564 -38.57 -19.34 -1.09
C GLU A 564 -39.88 -19.15 -0.33
N ALA A 565 -39.76 -18.75 0.94
CA ALA A 565 -40.92 -18.57 1.82
C ALA A 565 -41.80 -17.38 1.40
N ARG A 566 -41.22 -16.33 0.81
CA ARG A 566 -41.93 -15.12 0.40
C ARG A 566 -42.33 -15.16 -1.08
N ASN A 567 -43.08 -14.15 -1.51
CA ASN A 567 -43.52 -13.97 -2.90
C ASN A 567 -42.45 -13.34 -3.82
N LEU A 568 -41.27 -13.02 -3.29
CA LEU A 568 -40.19 -12.33 -4.00
C LEU A 568 -38.81 -12.87 -3.56
N PRO A 569 -37.83 -12.92 -4.48
CA PRO A 569 -36.48 -13.38 -4.18
C PRO A 569 -35.65 -12.29 -3.49
N GLY A 570 -34.44 -12.64 -3.06
CA GLY A 570 -33.42 -11.69 -2.62
C GLY A 570 -33.18 -11.59 -1.12
N GLY A 571 -33.96 -12.27 -0.29
CA GLY A 571 -33.70 -12.30 1.16
C GLY A 571 -33.65 -10.90 1.77
N MET A 572 -32.58 -10.63 2.52
CA MET A 572 -32.33 -9.33 3.14
C MET A 572 -31.96 -8.22 2.15
N VAL A 573 -31.40 -8.58 0.98
CA VAL A 573 -31.01 -7.59 -0.04
C VAL A 573 -32.25 -6.94 -0.64
N SER A 574 -33.24 -7.74 -1.03
CA SER A 574 -34.47 -7.22 -1.63
C SER A 574 -35.37 -6.52 -0.63
N GLY A 575 -35.36 -6.91 0.65
CA GLY A 575 -36.29 -6.31 1.60
C GLY A 575 -35.70 -5.26 2.58
N ALA A 576 -34.45 -5.40 3.03
CA ALA A 576 -33.92 -4.53 4.10
C ALA A 576 -33.01 -3.41 3.58
N ILE A 577 -32.32 -3.59 2.44
CA ILE A 577 -31.45 -2.54 1.90
C ILE A 577 -32.32 -1.41 1.30
N PRO A 578 -32.11 -0.14 1.72
CA PRO A 578 -32.89 0.99 1.22
C PRO A 578 -32.69 1.31 -0.27
N GLU A 579 -33.72 1.88 -0.90
CA GLU A 579 -33.70 2.24 -2.33
C GLU A 579 -32.66 3.29 -2.71
N PHE A 580 -32.31 4.18 -1.77
CA PHE A 580 -31.26 5.19 -1.99
C PHE A 580 -29.84 4.59 -2.13
N ARG A 581 -29.69 3.26 -1.91
CA ARG A 581 -28.47 2.49 -2.12
C ARG A 581 -28.63 1.44 -3.23
N LEU A 582 -29.77 0.73 -3.26
CA LEU A 582 -30.04 -0.35 -4.22
C LEU A 582 -31.48 -0.28 -4.73
N THR A 583 -31.62 -0.03 -6.02
CA THR A 583 -32.94 0.02 -6.67
C THR A 583 -33.40 -1.39 -7.05
N PRO A 584 -34.73 -1.64 -7.12
CA PRO A 584 -35.26 -2.93 -7.57
C PRO A 584 -34.72 -3.38 -8.96
N PRO A 585 -34.65 -2.51 -9.99
CA PRO A 585 -34.13 -2.92 -11.31
C PRO A 585 -32.72 -3.49 -11.30
N MET A 586 -31.83 -2.99 -10.42
CA MET A 586 -30.46 -3.51 -10.30
C MET A 586 -30.45 -4.95 -9.78
N PHE A 587 -31.23 -5.22 -8.74
CA PHE A 587 -31.34 -6.56 -8.17
C PHE A 587 -32.08 -7.52 -9.11
N ASP A 588 -33.15 -7.06 -9.77
CA ASP A 588 -33.94 -7.86 -10.69
C ASP A 588 -33.13 -8.32 -11.90
N ALA A 589 -32.17 -7.52 -12.38
CA ALA A 589 -31.25 -7.93 -13.44
C ALA A 589 -30.40 -9.15 -13.05
N ASP A 590 -29.89 -9.18 -11.82
CA ASP A 590 -29.13 -10.30 -11.28
C ASP A 590 -29.99 -11.55 -11.09
N VAL A 591 -31.23 -11.41 -10.60
CA VAL A 591 -32.15 -12.54 -10.43
C VAL A 591 -32.62 -13.08 -11.78
N LYS A 592 -32.87 -12.20 -12.75
CA LYS A 592 -33.28 -12.62 -14.09
C LYS A 592 -32.20 -13.49 -14.73
N ARG A 593 -30.93 -13.10 -14.59
CA ARG A 593 -29.75 -13.87 -15.01
C ARG A 593 -29.73 -15.27 -14.41
N ILE A 594 -29.82 -15.31 -13.08
CA ILE A 594 -30.35 -16.39 -12.24
C ILE A 594 -31.17 -17.46 -12.96
N ILE A 595 -32.39 -17.03 -13.24
CA ILE A 595 -33.50 -17.81 -13.76
C ILE A 595 -33.28 -18.18 -15.24
N ASP A 596 -32.76 -17.26 -16.04
CA ASP A 596 -32.45 -17.47 -17.46
C ASP A 596 -31.39 -18.58 -17.67
N ALA A 597 -30.51 -18.83 -16.68
CA ALA A 597 -29.61 -19.98 -16.68
C ALA A 597 -30.35 -21.33 -16.54
N GLY A 598 -31.60 -21.30 -16.05
CA GLY A 598 -32.50 -22.43 -15.89
C GLY A 598 -32.67 -22.91 -14.46
N VAL A 599 -32.43 -22.04 -13.47
CA VAL A 599 -32.80 -22.26 -12.07
C VAL A 599 -34.31 -22.06 -11.92
N LYS A 600 -35.01 -23.02 -11.29
CA LYS A 600 -36.44 -22.89 -10.98
C LYS A 600 -36.61 -22.38 -9.56
N VAL A 601 -37.54 -21.44 -9.35
CA VAL A 601 -37.82 -20.87 -8.03
C VAL A 601 -39.29 -21.04 -7.70
N HIS A 602 -39.58 -21.65 -6.55
CA HIS A 602 -40.90 -21.87 -5.98
C HIS A 602 -41.13 -20.86 -4.85
N PHE A 603 -41.90 -19.81 -5.14
CA PHE A 603 -42.25 -18.78 -4.16
C PHE A 603 -43.39 -19.23 -3.23
N ASN A 604 -43.58 -18.52 -2.13
CA ASN A 604 -44.62 -18.80 -1.12
C ASN A 604 -44.57 -20.24 -0.59
N THR A 605 -43.37 -20.83 -0.52
CA THR A 605 -43.17 -22.22 -0.09
C THR A 605 -42.24 -22.26 1.12
N PRO A 606 -42.75 -21.92 2.33
CA PRO A 606 -41.97 -22.09 3.55
C PRO A 606 -41.68 -23.57 3.79
N VAL A 607 -40.43 -23.90 4.11
CA VAL A 607 -40.01 -25.28 4.38
C VAL A 607 -40.11 -25.56 5.87
N ASP A 608 -40.90 -26.57 6.23
CA ASP A 608 -41.02 -27.15 7.56
C ASP A 608 -40.31 -28.51 7.64
N GLN A 609 -40.35 -29.17 8.80
CA GLN A 609 -39.69 -30.48 8.98
C GLN A 609 -40.20 -31.56 8.00
N PRO A 610 -41.52 -31.78 7.80
CA PRO A 610 -42.01 -32.75 6.82
C PRO A 610 -41.56 -32.48 5.38
N LEU A 611 -41.63 -31.22 4.93
CA LEU A 611 -41.18 -30.86 3.59
C LEU A 611 -39.67 -31.01 3.46
N PHE A 612 -38.90 -30.62 4.48
CA PHE A 612 -37.44 -30.80 4.49
C PHE A 612 -37.02 -32.27 4.29
N GLU A 613 -37.65 -33.21 5.01
CA GLU A 613 -37.35 -34.65 4.84
C GLU A 613 -37.74 -35.16 3.45
N THR A 614 -38.82 -34.64 2.89
CA THR A 614 -39.22 -34.96 1.51
C THR A 614 -38.18 -34.47 0.50
N LEU A 615 -37.73 -33.22 0.63
CA LEU A 615 -36.71 -32.64 -0.23
C LEU A 615 -35.37 -33.38 -0.10
N ARG A 616 -35.00 -33.78 1.11
CA ARG A 616 -33.77 -34.53 1.39
C ARG A 616 -33.77 -35.94 0.79
N THR A 617 -34.92 -36.60 0.75
CA THR A 617 -35.05 -37.97 0.18
C THR A 617 -35.17 -37.96 -1.34
N GLN A 618 -35.70 -36.89 -1.93
CA GLN A 618 -35.93 -36.78 -3.37
C GLN A 618 -34.76 -36.18 -4.15
N ASN A 619 -33.76 -35.60 -3.49
CA ASN A 619 -32.64 -34.91 -4.14
C ASN A 619 -31.31 -35.47 -3.67
N ASP A 620 -30.30 -35.39 -4.53
CA ASP A 620 -28.95 -35.86 -4.22
C ASP A 620 -28.26 -34.93 -3.21
N TYR A 621 -28.58 -33.62 -3.28
CA TYR A 621 -28.01 -32.60 -2.42
C TYR A 621 -29.06 -31.57 -1.98
N VAL A 622 -28.95 -31.08 -0.74
CA VAL A 622 -29.75 -29.97 -0.20
C VAL A 622 -28.84 -28.88 0.31
N TYR A 623 -29.12 -27.61 -0.01
CA TYR A 623 -28.42 -26.45 0.53
C TYR A 623 -29.37 -25.53 1.31
N ILE A 624 -29.06 -25.30 2.58
CA ILE A 624 -29.83 -24.46 3.50
C ILE A 624 -29.26 -23.04 3.46
N ALA A 625 -30.02 -22.11 2.89
CA ALA A 625 -29.71 -20.69 2.75
C ALA A 625 -30.85 -19.80 3.31
N ALA A 626 -31.51 -20.26 4.38
CA ALA A 626 -32.67 -19.59 4.98
C ALA A 626 -32.35 -18.22 5.62
N GLY A 627 -31.08 -17.94 5.92
CA GLY A 627 -30.61 -16.68 6.51
C GLY A 627 -30.92 -16.51 8.01
N ALA A 628 -30.62 -15.33 8.54
CA ALA A 628 -30.93 -14.92 9.91
C ALA A 628 -32.09 -13.91 9.90
N GLN A 629 -33.32 -14.41 9.91
CA GLN A 629 -34.51 -13.61 9.61
C GLN A 629 -35.08 -12.85 10.83
N LYS A 630 -34.69 -13.20 12.06
CA LYS A 630 -35.19 -12.55 13.28
C LYS A 630 -34.21 -11.51 13.78
N SER A 631 -34.67 -10.32 14.15
CA SER A 631 -33.82 -9.37 14.87
C SER A 631 -33.62 -9.82 16.32
N ARG A 632 -32.44 -9.53 16.87
CA ARG A 632 -32.20 -9.69 18.32
C ARG A 632 -32.99 -8.64 19.10
N MET A 633 -33.80 -9.11 20.03
CA MET A 633 -34.58 -8.24 20.90
C MET A 633 -33.69 -7.61 21.99
N LEU A 634 -33.83 -6.29 22.18
CA LEU A 634 -33.17 -5.60 23.29
C LEU A 634 -33.94 -5.88 24.60
N LYS A 635 -33.31 -6.62 25.51
CA LYS A 635 -33.91 -7.02 26.80
C LYS A 635 -33.38 -6.16 27.94
N ILE A 636 -34.03 -5.02 28.19
CA ILE A 636 -33.75 -4.13 29.33
C ILE A 636 -35.06 -3.80 30.06
N PRO A 637 -35.01 -3.43 31.36
CA PRO A 637 -36.18 -2.98 32.11
C PRO A 637 -36.98 -1.86 31.44
N GLY A 638 -38.28 -1.78 31.75
CA GLY A 638 -39.23 -0.80 31.21
C GLY A 638 -40.06 -1.32 30.03
N ASN A 639 -41.21 -0.68 29.77
CA ASN A 639 -42.11 -1.05 28.66
C ASN A 639 -42.21 0.11 27.64
N PRO A 640 -41.53 0.03 26.49
CA PRO A 640 -41.56 1.05 25.44
C PRO A 640 -42.77 0.92 24.50
N GLY A 641 -43.63 -0.10 24.65
CA GLY A 641 -44.81 -0.29 23.81
C GLY A 641 -44.51 -0.28 22.31
N GLU A 642 -45.35 0.40 21.53
CA GLU A 642 -45.21 0.54 20.06
C GLU A 642 -44.07 1.50 19.63
N ASN A 643 -43.38 2.15 20.59
CA ASN A 643 -42.23 3.00 20.31
C ASN A 643 -40.94 2.20 20.11
N LEU A 644 -40.92 0.91 20.45
CA LEU A 644 -39.82 0.01 20.11
C LEU A 644 -40.11 -0.70 18.78
N LEU A 645 -39.35 -0.36 17.74
CA LEU A 645 -39.52 -0.93 16.41
C LEU A 645 -38.51 -2.02 16.16
N ASP A 646 -38.94 -3.12 15.54
CA ASP A 646 -38.01 -4.06 14.93
C ASP A 646 -37.27 -3.38 13.76
N PRO A 647 -35.92 -3.41 13.72
CA PRO A 647 -35.14 -2.71 12.68
C PRO A 647 -35.42 -3.25 11.28
N LEU A 648 -35.62 -4.55 11.13
CA LEU A 648 -35.85 -5.18 9.84
C LEU A 648 -37.26 -4.92 9.36
N GLN A 649 -38.25 -5.08 10.23
CA GLN A 649 -39.64 -4.75 9.91
C GLN A 649 -39.78 -3.29 9.49
N PHE A 650 -39.14 -2.36 10.20
CA PHE A 650 -39.12 -0.95 9.83
C PHE A 650 -38.59 -0.72 8.40
N LEU A 651 -37.46 -1.35 8.05
CA LEU A 651 -36.88 -1.22 6.71
C LEU A 651 -37.76 -1.88 5.64
N PHE A 652 -38.34 -3.06 5.92
CA PHE A 652 -39.28 -3.75 5.03
C PHE A 652 -40.54 -2.92 4.79
N ASP A 653 -41.11 -2.30 5.83
CA ASP A 653 -42.32 -1.49 5.75
C ASP A 653 -42.09 -0.26 4.86
N VAL A 654 -40.97 0.44 5.06
CA VAL A 654 -40.60 1.59 4.23
C VAL A 654 -40.46 1.17 2.76
N LYS A 655 -39.78 0.05 2.49
CA LYS A 655 -39.57 -0.46 1.13
C LYS A 655 -40.85 -0.97 0.47
N SER A 656 -41.80 -1.44 1.27
CA SER A 656 -43.14 -1.85 0.83
C SER A 656 -44.11 -0.67 0.73
N ASN A 657 -43.61 0.57 0.77
CA ASN A 657 -44.37 1.82 0.70
C ASN A 657 -45.39 1.99 1.84
N HIS A 658 -45.04 1.49 3.03
CA HIS A 658 -45.78 1.63 4.28
C HIS A 658 -44.95 2.34 5.37
N PRO A 659 -44.38 3.54 5.11
CA PRO A 659 -43.47 4.19 6.06
C PRO A 659 -44.17 4.64 7.34
N LYS A 660 -43.53 4.40 8.50
CA LYS A 660 -43.94 4.97 9.77
C LYS A 660 -43.64 6.46 9.82
N LYS A 661 -44.57 7.25 10.36
CA LYS A 661 -44.34 8.66 10.70
C LYS A 661 -43.78 8.77 12.11
N PHE A 662 -42.66 9.47 12.27
CA PHE A 662 -42.08 9.74 13.59
C PHE A 662 -42.68 11.03 14.19
N THR A 663 -43.00 10.98 15.47
CA THR A 663 -43.61 12.09 16.23
C THR A 663 -42.61 12.82 17.14
N GLY A 664 -41.35 12.39 17.15
CA GLY A 664 -40.27 12.95 17.98
C GLY A 664 -38.92 12.30 17.67
N ASP A 665 -37.97 12.44 18.60
CA ASP A 665 -36.61 11.94 18.43
C ASP A 665 -36.55 10.43 18.21
N VAL A 666 -35.71 9.99 17.27
CA VAL A 666 -35.49 8.58 16.94
C VAL A 666 -34.09 8.17 17.39
N LEU A 667 -34.01 7.09 18.16
CA LEU A 667 -32.76 6.55 18.67
C LEU A 667 -32.49 5.16 18.08
N ILE A 668 -31.41 5.04 17.33
CA ILE A 668 -30.92 3.77 16.81
C ILE A 668 -29.88 3.20 17.80
N ILE A 669 -29.97 1.91 18.12
CA ILE A 669 -28.99 1.25 19.01
C ILE A 669 -28.25 0.19 18.20
N GLY A 670 -26.95 0.38 17.95
CA GLY A 670 -26.16 -0.53 17.14
C GLY A 670 -25.06 0.17 16.34
N GLY A 671 -24.21 -0.61 15.65
CA GLY A 671 -23.12 -0.06 14.83
C GLY A 671 -22.80 -0.81 13.55
N GLY A 672 -23.66 -1.74 13.13
CA GLY A 672 -23.52 -2.44 11.84
C GLY A 672 -24.29 -1.75 10.71
N ASN A 673 -24.21 -2.32 9.50
CA ASN A 673 -24.86 -1.75 8.31
C ASN A 673 -26.38 -1.55 8.51
N THR A 674 -27.08 -2.48 9.16
CA THR A 674 -28.51 -2.32 9.50
C THR A 674 -28.76 -1.09 10.36
N ALA A 675 -27.86 -0.74 11.28
CA ALA A 675 -27.99 0.46 12.10
C ALA A 675 -27.82 1.72 11.23
N MET A 676 -26.87 1.72 10.30
CA MET A 676 -26.65 2.84 9.37
C MET A 676 -27.87 3.02 8.45
N ASP A 677 -28.35 1.94 7.83
CA ASP A 677 -29.52 1.95 6.96
C ASP A 677 -30.78 2.41 7.70
N ALA A 678 -31.02 1.92 8.93
CA ALA A 678 -32.14 2.34 9.76
C ALA A 678 -32.03 3.82 10.14
N ALA A 679 -30.84 4.31 10.51
CA ALA A 679 -30.62 5.71 10.86
C ALA A 679 -30.87 6.65 9.68
N ARG A 680 -30.29 6.35 8.52
CA ARG A 680 -30.43 7.14 7.29
C ARG A 680 -31.84 7.12 6.74
N THR A 681 -32.53 5.98 6.86
CA THR A 681 -33.95 5.85 6.51
C THR A 681 -34.83 6.64 7.47
N ALA A 682 -34.60 6.53 8.79
CA ALA A 682 -35.33 7.31 9.78
C ALA A 682 -35.14 8.82 9.57
N TRP A 683 -33.91 9.26 9.28
CA TRP A 683 -33.59 10.66 9.02
C TRP A 683 -34.37 11.22 7.83
N ARG A 684 -34.61 10.43 6.78
CA ARG A 684 -35.46 10.84 5.65
C ARG A 684 -36.92 11.03 6.03
N LEU A 685 -37.40 10.32 7.06
CA LEU A 685 -38.79 10.35 7.50
C LEU A 685 -39.04 11.29 8.70
N THR A 686 -37.99 11.68 9.42
CA THR A 686 -38.07 12.58 10.57
C THR A 686 -38.06 14.05 10.13
N GLN A 687 -39.04 14.82 10.62
CA GLN A 687 -39.15 16.25 10.36
C GLN A 687 -38.52 17.08 11.49
N SER A 688 -37.94 18.24 11.14
CA SER A 688 -37.45 19.20 12.12
C SER A 688 -38.59 19.67 13.04
N PRO A 689 -38.37 19.83 14.37
CA PRO A 689 -37.08 19.83 15.09
C PRO A 689 -36.62 18.47 15.62
N ALA A 690 -37.34 17.37 15.35
CA ALA A 690 -36.95 16.05 15.81
C ALA A 690 -35.64 15.59 15.15
N VAL A 691 -34.83 14.85 15.88
CA VAL A 691 -33.53 14.38 15.40
C VAL A 691 -33.38 12.87 15.47
N VAL A 692 -32.43 12.36 14.68
CA VAL A 692 -32.03 10.95 14.69
C VAL A 692 -30.64 10.85 15.32
N ARG A 693 -30.47 9.92 16.26
CA ARG A 693 -29.17 9.64 16.90
C ARG A 693 -28.87 8.14 16.87
N ILE A 694 -27.59 7.79 16.85
CA ILE A 694 -27.10 6.41 16.98
C ILE A 694 -26.38 6.29 18.32
N ALA A 695 -26.74 5.30 19.13
CA ALA A 695 -26.02 4.93 20.33
C ALA A 695 -25.21 3.65 20.08
N TYR A 696 -23.92 3.68 20.36
CA TYR A 696 -23.02 2.55 20.17
C TYR A 696 -22.16 2.29 21.41
N ARG A 697 -22.05 1.02 21.79
CA ARG A 697 -21.33 0.59 23.00
C ARG A 697 -19.80 0.64 22.87
N ARG A 698 -19.27 0.88 21.66
CA ARG A 698 -17.84 1.05 21.37
C ARG A 698 -17.61 2.36 20.62
N THR A 699 -16.44 2.54 20.04
CA THR A 699 -16.09 3.71 19.22
C THR A 699 -16.46 3.51 17.75
N ILE A 700 -16.46 4.58 16.96
CA ILE A 700 -16.61 4.58 15.50
C ILE A 700 -15.56 3.67 14.85
N ALA A 701 -14.32 3.69 15.36
CA ALA A 701 -13.25 2.81 14.88
C ALA A 701 -13.56 1.31 15.07
N ASP A 702 -14.42 0.96 16.03
CA ASP A 702 -14.87 -0.42 16.29
C ASP A 702 -16.20 -0.76 15.58
N MET A 703 -16.78 0.15 14.79
CA MET A 703 -18.05 -0.10 14.09
C MET A 703 -17.85 -1.13 12.97
N PRO A 704 -18.67 -2.21 12.92
CA PRO A 704 -18.61 -3.18 11.83
C PRO A 704 -19.27 -2.72 10.52
N ALA A 705 -19.89 -1.53 10.49
CA ALA A 705 -20.48 -0.99 9.27
C ALA A 705 -19.41 -0.60 8.24
N ASP A 706 -19.83 -0.55 6.98
CA ASP A 706 -19.03 0.00 5.90
C ASP A 706 -18.64 1.46 6.20
N GLN A 707 -17.38 1.80 5.90
CA GLN A 707 -16.84 3.12 6.23
C GLN A 707 -17.53 4.24 5.44
N GLY A 708 -17.95 3.96 4.21
CA GLY A 708 -18.73 4.90 3.40
C GLY A 708 -20.11 5.18 4.01
N GLU A 709 -20.75 4.15 4.58
CA GLU A 709 -22.04 4.31 5.27
C GLU A 709 -21.91 5.12 6.57
N ILE A 710 -20.85 4.90 7.34
CA ILE A 710 -20.56 5.72 8.55
C ILE A 710 -20.31 7.17 8.14
N LYS A 711 -19.51 7.41 7.10
CA LYS A 711 -19.26 8.77 6.57
C LYS A 711 -20.56 9.44 6.15
N ALA A 712 -21.43 8.73 5.42
CA ALA A 712 -22.72 9.26 4.99
C ALA A 712 -23.65 9.62 6.17
N VAL A 713 -23.66 8.82 7.25
CA VAL A 713 -24.40 9.13 8.49
C VAL A 713 -23.90 10.45 9.10
N LEU A 714 -22.59 10.63 9.19
CA LEU A 714 -21.99 11.86 9.74
C LEU A 714 -22.27 13.08 8.86
N GLU A 715 -22.18 12.94 7.54
CA GLU A 715 -22.51 14.00 6.56
C GLU A 715 -24.00 14.40 6.59
N GLU A 716 -24.90 13.44 6.79
CA GLU A 716 -26.35 13.68 6.96
C GLU A 716 -26.67 14.35 8.32
N GLY A 717 -25.67 14.59 9.17
CA GLY A 717 -25.80 15.27 10.47
C GLY A 717 -26.36 14.39 11.58
N ILE A 718 -26.35 13.08 11.40
CA ILE A 718 -26.83 12.11 12.38
C ILE A 718 -25.74 11.90 13.43
N GLN A 719 -26.03 12.24 14.69
CA GLN A 719 -25.06 12.12 15.77
C GLN A 719 -24.83 10.66 16.16
N ILE A 720 -23.56 10.25 16.26
CA ILE A 720 -23.15 8.97 16.85
C ILE A 720 -22.66 9.23 18.27
N ILE A 721 -23.29 8.58 19.24
CA ILE A 721 -22.94 8.62 20.66
C ILE A 721 -22.16 7.34 20.96
N GLU A 722 -20.84 7.47 21.04
CA GLU A 722 -19.91 6.36 21.28
C GLU A 722 -19.87 5.96 22.76
N GLN A 723 -19.39 4.73 23.00
CA GLN A 723 -19.13 4.19 24.33
C GLN A 723 -20.32 4.30 25.29
N VAL A 724 -21.52 3.96 24.84
CA VAL A 724 -22.72 3.95 25.68
C VAL A 724 -23.54 2.68 25.43
N ALA A 725 -24.08 2.07 26.48
CA ALA A 725 -25.02 0.95 26.34
C ALA A 725 -26.32 1.24 27.09
N PRO A 726 -27.47 0.82 26.54
CA PRO A 726 -28.77 1.08 27.13
C PRO A 726 -28.99 0.21 28.38
N VAL A 727 -29.67 0.76 29.39
CA VAL A 727 -29.88 0.16 30.72
C VAL A 727 -31.36 0.01 31.04
N GLU A 728 -32.21 1.00 30.74
CA GLU A 728 -33.65 0.97 31.05
C GLU A 728 -34.45 1.89 30.11
N PHE A 729 -35.66 1.47 29.73
CA PHE A 729 -36.66 2.33 29.09
C PHE A 729 -37.48 3.09 30.13
N ILE A 730 -37.61 4.40 29.96
CA ILE A 730 -38.42 5.26 30.83
C ILE A 730 -39.61 5.77 30.02
N SER A 731 -40.79 5.25 30.35
CA SER A 731 -42.05 5.56 29.68
C SER A 731 -43.04 6.23 30.63
N ASP A 732 -43.85 7.14 30.11
CA ASP A 732 -44.99 7.73 30.80
C ASP A 732 -46.29 7.32 30.10
N ASN A 733 -47.24 6.75 30.84
CA ASN A 733 -48.50 6.20 30.30
C ASN A 733 -48.34 5.31 29.05
N GLY A 734 -47.27 4.51 29.01
CA GLY A 734 -46.97 3.61 27.88
C GLY A 734 -46.24 4.26 26.70
N ASN A 735 -45.99 5.58 26.75
CA ASN A 735 -45.22 6.29 25.72
C ASN A 735 -43.78 6.49 26.17
N LEU A 736 -42.82 6.06 25.33
CA LEU A 736 -41.40 6.24 25.62
C LEU A 736 -41.02 7.73 25.68
N GLN A 737 -40.29 8.13 26.73
CA GLN A 737 -39.77 9.49 26.90
C GLN A 737 -38.24 9.53 26.85
N TYR A 738 -37.60 8.60 27.55
CA TYR A 738 -36.14 8.51 27.67
C TYR A 738 -35.66 7.07 27.66
N VAL A 739 -34.41 6.90 27.24
CA VAL A 739 -33.65 5.66 27.47
C VAL A 739 -32.48 6.00 28.39
N ARG A 740 -32.36 5.26 29.50
CA ARG A 740 -31.20 5.34 30.38
C ARG A 740 -30.03 4.63 29.73
N PHE A 741 -28.88 5.28 29.66
CA PHE A 741 -27.61 4.71 29.21
C PHE A 741 -26.59 4.72 30.32
N ARG A 742 -25.62 3.81 30.20
CA ARG A 742 -24.39 3.78 31.01
C ARG A 742 -23.19 4.00 30.10
N LYS A 743 -22.19 4.76 30.56
CA LYS A 743 -20.93 4.91 29.83
C LYS A 743 -20.15 3.61 29.84
N MET A 744 -19.48 3.36 28.73
CA MET A 744 -18.56 2.26 28.51
C MET A 744 -17.14 2.82 28.43
N LYS A 745 -16.15 1.96 28.63
CA LYS A 745 -14.75 2.23 28.30
C LYS A 745 -14.18 1.07 27.48
N ALA A 746 -13.16 1.35 26.68
CA ALA A 746 -12.45 0.33 25.92
C ALA A 746 -11.68 -0.62 26.88
N GLY A 747 -11.97 -1.91 26.79
CA GLY A 747 -11.21 -2.99 27.40
C GLY A 747 -10.23 -3.64 26.42
N LYS A 748 -9.75 -4.84 26.74
CA LYS A 748 -8.88 -5.62 25.84
C LYS A 748 -9.63 -5.98 24.54
N PRO A 749 -8.93 -6.03 23.38
CA PRO A 749 -9.51 -6.54 22.14
C PRO A 749 -10.12 -7.93 22.29
N ASP A 750 -11.29 -8.15 21.69
CA ASP A 750 -11.94 -9.45 21.57
C ASP A 750 -11.30 -10.29 20.44
N ALA A 751 -11.82 -11.51 20.20
CA ALA A 751 -11.32 -12.39 19.14
C ALA A 751 -11.43 -11.80 17.72
N SER A 752 -12.27 -10.77 17.52
CA SER A 752 -12.36 -10.02 16.26
C SER A 752 -11.39 -8.85 16.17
N GLY A 753 -10.59 -8.60 17.21
CA GLY A 753 -9.65 -7.48 17.32
C GLY A 753 -10.27 -6.17 17.80
N ARG A 754 -11.59 -6.13 18.07
CA ARG A 754 -12.30 -4.92 18.51
C ARG A 754 -12.25 -4.78 20.02
N ALA A 755 -12.18 -3.56 20.54
CA ALA A 755 -12.14 -3.35 21.99
C ALA A 755 -13.40 -3.90 22.67
N THR A 756 -13.23 -4.68 23.74
CA THR A 756 -14.36 -5.16 24.53
C THR A 756 -14.97 -4.00 25.32
N PRO A 757 -16.29 -3.75 25.26
CA PRO A 757 -16.90 -2.69 26.05
C PRO A 757 -16.95 -3.08 27.53
N VAL A 758 -16.47 -2.22 28.41
CA VAL A 758 -16.50 -2.41 29.87
C VAL A 758 -17.33 -1.31 30.50
N GLU A 759 -18.30 -1.67 31.33
CA GLU A 759 -19.17 -0.70 32.00
C GLU A 759 -18.37 0.23 32.93
N VAL A 760 -18.78 1.50 33.00
CA VAL A 760 -18.32 2.46 34.00
C VAL A 760 -19.42 2.63 35.05
N PRO A 761 -19.28 2.04 36.26
CA PRO A 761 -20.31 2.14 37.29
C PRO A 761 -20.62 3.59 37.68
N GLY A 762 -21.90 3.89 37.97
CA GLY A 762 -22.33 5.22 38.42
C GLY A 762 -22.32 6.31 37.36
N SER A 763 -22.18 5.96 36.07
CA SER A 763 -22.10 6.90 34.95
C SER A 763 -23.40 7.04 34.16
N ASP A 764 -24.52 6.66 34.77
CA ASP A 764 -25.81 6.56 34.09
C ASP A 764 -26.39 7.94 33.75
N PHE A 765 -26.99 8.08 32.57
CA PHE A 765 -27.60 9.32 32.10
C PHE A 765 -28.77 9.03 31.14
N MET A 766 -29.59 10.04 30.82
CA MET A 766 -30.78 9.89 29.98
C MET A 766 -30.56 10.47 28.59
N ILE A 767 -31.05 9.77 27.58
CA ILE A 767 -31.20 10.27 26.21
C ILE A 767 -32.69 10.29 25.88
N SER A 768 -33.21 11.43 25.42
CA SER A 768 -34.62 11.52 24.98
C SER A 768 -34.83 10.76 23.68
N ALA A 769 -35.92 10.01 23.61
CA ALA A 769 -36.33 9.28 22.41
C ALA A 769 -37.84 9.01 22.44
N ALA A 770 -38.53 9.35 21.36
CA ALA A 770 -39.92 8.98 21.11
C ALA A 770 -40.02 7.64 20.36
N THR A 771 -38.94 7.18 19.73
CA THR A 771 -38.88 5.86 19.08
C THR A 771 -37.47 5.29 19.23
N VAL A 772 -37.39 3.98 19.49
CA VAL A 772 -36.12 3.24 19.55
C VAL A 772 -36.12 2.12 18.51
N ILE A 773 -35.01 2.00 17.79
CA ILE A 773 -34.78 0.94 16.80
C ILE A 773 -33.49 0.19 17.17
N PRO A 774 -33.56 -0.99 17.80
CA PRO A 774 -32.39 -1.74 18.23
C PRO A 774 -31.83 -2.64 17.11
N ALA A 775 -30.84 -2.13 16.38
CA ALA A 775 -30.09 -2.86 15.36
C ALA A 775 -28.86 -3.59 15.95
N ILE A 776 -29.11 -4.50 16.90
CA ILE A 776 -28.07 -5.17 17.72
C ILE A 776 -27.69 -6.60 17.25
N GLY A 777 -28.19 -7.02 16.08
CA GLY A 777 -27.88 -8.30 15.45
C GLY A 777 -29.13 -9.07 15.02
N GLN A 778 -28.92 -10.25 14.44
CA GLN A 778 -29.98 -11.14 13.97
C GLN A 778 -29.77 -12.56 14.51
N GLU A 779 -30.84 -13.35 14.49
CA GLU A 779 -30.90 -14.75 14.89
C GLU A 779 -31.49 -15.60 13.77
N THR A 780 -30.99 -16.82 13.65
CA THR A 780 -31.51 -17.84 12.74
C THR A 780 -32.76 -18.47 13.32
N ASP A 781 -33.75 -18.73 12.47
CA ASP A 781 -34.99 -19.42 12.82
C ASP A 781 -35.27 -20.47 11.75
N ILE A 782 -34.67 -21.66 11.91
CA ILE A 782 -34.74 -22.72 10.91
C ILE A 782 -35.47 -23.91 11.54
N PRO A 783 -36.76 -24.10 11.27
CA PRO A 783 -37.61 -25.00 12.07
C PRO A 783 -37.37 -26.50 11.81
N PHE A 784 -36.46 -26.85 10.89
CA PHE A 784 -36.25 -28.21 10.42
C PHE A 784 -34.83 -28.76 10.65
N ILE A 785 -33.96 -27.99 11.31
CA ILE A 785 -32.60 -28.42 11.65
C ILE A 785 -32.15 -27.75 12.95
N GLU A 786 -31.50 -28.52 13.82
CA GLU A 786 -30.95 -27.98 15.06
C GLU A 786 -29.70 -27.14 14.77
N ALA A 787 -29.51 -26.05 15.51
CA ALA A 787 -28.35 -25.16 15.33
C ALA A 787 -27.00 -25.89 15.52
N SER A 788 -26.97 -26.94 16.35
CA SER A 788 -25.79 -27.79 16.60
C SER A 788 -25.42 -28.68 15.40
N GLN A 789 -26.33 -28.87 14.44
CA GLN A 789 -26.10 -29.67 13.24
C GLN A 789 -25.58 -28.82 12.07
N LEU A 790 -25.66 -27.49 12.16
CA LEU A 790 -25.11 -26.58 11.16
C LEU A 790 -23.58 -26.53 11.26
N PRO A 791 -22.87 -26.36 10.13
CA PRO A 791 -21.42 -26.22 10.13
C PRO A 791 -21.01 -24.98 10.92
N ALA A 792 -19.93 -25.09 11.70
CA ALA A 792 -19.33 -23.93 12.32
C ALA A 792 -18.74 -23.01 11.23
N PRO A 793 -18.88 -21.68 11.36
CA PRO A 793 -18.16 -20.74 10.51
C PRO A 793 -16.67 -21.06 10.49
N ASP A 794 -16.06 -20.98 9.30
CA ASP A 794 -14.62 -21.17 9.08
C ASP A 794 -14.06 -22.57 9.39
N SER A 795 -14.93 -23.58 9.55
CA SER A 795 -14.55 -25.01 9.69
C SER A 795 -13.89 -25.60 8.44
N GLY A 796 -13.99 -24.92 7.30
CA GLY A 796 -13.45 -25.36 6.01
C GLY A 796 -14.39 -26.24 5.19
N SER A 797 -15.55 -26.63 5.74
CA SER A 797 -16.61 -27.35 5.04
C SER A 797 -17.96 -26.66 5.22
N TYR A 798 -18.81 -26.76 4.19
CA TYR A 798 -20.19 -26.30 4.22
C TYR A 798 -21.18 -27.42 4.52
N GLN A 799 -20.71 -28.66 4.66
CA GLN A 799 -21.56 -29.80 4.95
C GLN A 799 -22.03 -29.78 6.41
N THR A 800 -23.31 -30.02 6.62
CA THR A 800 -23.92 -30.16 7.95
C THR A 800 -23.59 -31.53 8.55
N ALA A 801 -24.03 -31.76 9.78
CA ALA A 801 -24.00 -33.11 10.38
C ALA A 801 -24.84 -34.14 9.61
N LEU A 802 -25.75 -33.69 8.73
CA LEU A 802 -26.58 -34.55 7.89
C LEU A 802 -25.88 -34.80 6.52
N PRO A 803 -25.64 -36.07 6.12
CA PRO A 803 -25.04 -36.38 4.82
C PRO A 803 -25.84 -35.82 3.64
N GLY A 804 -25.13 -35.24 2.67
CA GLY A 804 -25.74 -34.63 1.48
C GLY A 804 -26.43 -33.27 1.73
N VAL A 805 -26.42 -32.78 2.97
CA VAL A 805 -27.02 -31.49 3.35
C VAL A 805 -25.92 -30.49 3.70
N PHE A 806 -25.99 -29.30 3.10
CA PHE A 806 -25.04 -28.21 3.22
C PHE A 806 -25.75 -26.95 3.72
N ALA A 807 -25.01 -26.00 4.31
CA ALA A 807 -25.57 -24.72 4.74
C ALA A 807 -24.56 -23.58 4.56
N GLY A 808 -25.03 -22.35 4.34
CA GLY A 808 -24.13 -21.19 4.25
C GLY A 808 -24.85 -19.84 4.18
N GLY A 809 -24.07 -18.76 4.10
CA GLY A 809 -24.57 -17.40 4.30
C GLY A 809 -24.99 -17.19 5.75
N ASP A 810 -25.96 -16.30 5.97
CA ASP A 810 -26.36 -15.91 7.33
C ASP A 810 -26.99 -17.05 8.15
N ALA A 811 -27.46 -18.12 7.50
CA ALA A 811 -27.90 -19.34 8.18
C ALA A 811 -26.75 -20.03 8.95
N MET A 812 -25.52 -19.90 8.46
CA MET A 812 -24.31 -20.46 9.08
C MET A 812 -23.58 -19.42 9.93
N ARG A 813 -23.43 -18.19 9.42
CA ARG A 813 -22.60 -17.14 10.04
C ARG A 813 -23.33 -16.28 11.07
N GLY A 814 -24.65 -16.27 11.05
CA GLY A 814 -25.43 -15.13 11.54
C GLY A 814 -25.28 -13.91 10.62
N ALA A 815 -25.82 -12.76 11.03
CA ALA A 815 -25.83 -11.53 10.21
C ALA A 815 -24.44 -11.19 9.65
N SER A 816 -24.32 -11.16 8.32
CA SER A 816 -23.08 -10.82 7.61
C SER A 816 -23.36 -9.87 6.43
N THR A 817 -22.42 -9.76 5.49
CA THR A 817 -22.54 -8.91 4.30
C THR A 817 -22.95 -9.75 3.08
N ALA A 818 -23.64 -9.13 2.11
CA ALA A 818 -24.15 -9.82 0.93
C ALA A 818 -23.04 -10.55 0.16
N ILE A 819 -21.83 -9.97 0.09
CA ILE A 819 -20.70 -10.57 -0.62
C ILE A 819 -20.16 -11.83 0.09
N ASN A 820 -20.20 -11.89 1.43
CA ASN A 820 -19.87 -13.10 2.17
C ASN A 820 -20.89 -14.21 1.90
N ALA A 821 -22.18 -13.89 1.90
CA ALA A 821 -23.24 -14.84 1.57
C ALA A 821 -23.09 -15.40 0.15
N ILE A 822 -22.82 -14.55 -0.84
CA ILE A 822 -22.55 -14.98 -2.23
C ILE A 822 -21.31 -15.88 -2.29
N GLY A 823 -20.26 -15.52 -1.56
CA GLY A 823 -19.01 -16.30 -1.46
C GLY A 823 -19.22 -17.69 -0.86
N ASP A 824 -20.03 -17.80 0.19
CA ASP A 824 -20.41 -19.07 0.81
C ASP A 824 -21.21 -19.95 -0.16
N GLY A 825 -22.21 -19.39 -0.83
CA GLY A 825 -22.99 -20.12 -1.83
C GLY A 825 -22.13 -20.70 -2.95
N ARG A 826 -21.15 -19.93 -3.44
CA ARG A 826 -20.19 -20.41 -4.45
C ARG A 826 -19.30 -21.53 -3.93
N LYS A 827 -18.75 -21.38 -2.72
CA LYS A 827 -17.84 -22.38 -2.15
C LYS A 827 -18.58 -23.68 -1.81
N ALA A 828 -19.79 -23.59 -1.29
CA ALA A 828 -20.67 -24.74 -1.07
C ALA A 828 -20.99 -25.45 -2.40
N ALA A 829 -21.31 -24.72 -3.46
CA ALA A 829 -21.51 -25.30 -4.79
C ALA A 829 -20.25 -26.03 -5.29
N ALA A 830 -19.06 -25.46 -5.10
CA ALA A 830 -17.80 -26.12 -5.48
C ALA A 830 -17.57 -27.43 -4.70
N GLU A 831 -17.88 -27.46 -3.40
CA GLU A 831 -17.82 -28.67 -2.56
C GLU A 831 -18.79 -29.75 -3.07
N ILE A 832 -20.04 -29.38 -3.36
CA ILE A 832 -21.07 -30.27 -3.91
C ILE A 832 -20.65 -30.82 -5.30
N ILE A 833 -20.14 -29.96 -6.20
CA ILE A 833 -19.67 -30.36 -7.53
C ILE A 833 -18.54 -31.39 -7.43
N ASN A 834 -17.59 -31.15 -6.52
CA ASN A 834 -16.47 -32.07 -6.29
C ASN A 834 -16.97 -33.43 -5.75
N LEU A 835 -17.92 -33.42 -4.80
CA LEU A 835 -18.52 -34.63 -4.26
C LEU A 835 -19.35 -35.41 -5.29
N ALA A 836 -20.02 -34.71 -6.20
CA ALA A 836 -20.72 -35.31 -7.34
C ALA A 836 -19.78 -35.83 -8.44
N ALA A 837 -18.46 -35.65 -8.27
CA ALA A 837 -17.43 -36.00 -9.25
C ALA A 837 -17.67 -35.40 -10.66
N ILE A 838 -18.36 -34.26 -10.74
CA ILE A 838 -18.63 -33.59 -12.00
C ILE A 838 -17.39 -32.84 -12.45
N LYS A 839 -16.85 -33.23 -13.61
CA LYS A 839 -15.80 -32.48 -14.29
C LYS A 839 -16.42 -31.28 -14.99
N VAL A 840 -16.42 -30.14 -14.32
CA VAL A 840 -16.79 -28.87 -14.96
C VAL A 840 -15.73 -28.53 -16.01
N LYS A 841 -16.16 -28.32 -17.26
CA LYS A 841 -15.25 -27.83 -18.29
C LYS A 841 -14.75 -26.45 -17.84
N SER A 842 -13.44 -26.28 -17.75
CA SER A 842 -12.85 -24.98 -17.43
C SER A 842 -13.42 -23.95 -18.41
N LEU A 843 -13.96 -22.85 -17.89
CA LEU A 843 -14.39 -21.75 -18.74
C LEU A 843 -13.18 -21.29 -19.54
N ASP A 844 -13.35 -21.12 -20.85
CA ASP A 844 -12.33 -20.51 -21.70
C ASP A 844 -12.16 -19.06 -21.25
N MET A 845 -11.23 -18.86 -20.33
CA MET A 845 -10.86 -17.55 -19.84
C MET A 845 -10.30 -16.77 -21.02
N PRO A 846 -10.78 -15.55 -21.27
CA PRO A 846 -10.21 -14.74 -22.33
C PRO A 846 -8.72 -14.54 -22.03
N PRO A 847 -7.83 -14.83 -23.00
CA PRO A 847 -6.40 -14.76 -22.76
C PRO A 847 -6.03 -13.30 -22.46
N ARG A 848 -5.36 -13.09 -21.33
CA ARG A 848 -4.78 -11.79 -20.98
C ARG A 848 -3.29 -11.84 -21.29
N GLN A 849 -2.85 -11.09 -22.28
CA GLN A 849 -1.42 -10.96 -22.54
C GLN A 849 -0.75 -10.24 -21.36
N PRO A 850 0.28 -10.83 -20.72
CA PRO A 850 0.99 -10.17 -19.64
C PRO A 850 1.79 -8.98 -20.20
N LEU A 851 1.88 -7.91 -19.42
CA LEU A 851 2.76 -6.80 -19.79
C LEU A 851 4.23 -7.21 -19.58
N PRO A 852 5.17 -6.66 -20.37
CA PRO A 852 6.59 -6.82 -20.08
C PRO A 852 6.94 -6.30 -18.67
N PHE A 853 7.88 -6.97 -17.98
CA PHE A 853 8.29 -6.60 -16.62
C PHE A 853 8.64 -5.12 -16.46
N LEU A 854 9.49 -4.58 -17.35
CA LEU A 854 9.88 -3.17 -17.29
C LEU A 854 8.69 -2.21 -17.48
N GLN A 855 7.68 -2.60 -18.26
CA GLN A 855 6.47 -1.80 -18.42
C GLN A 855 5.66 -1.73 -17.12
N HIS A 856 5.64 -2.78 -16.30
CA HIS A 856 5.05 -2.71 -14.97
C HIS A 856 5.77 -1.70 -14.08
N ILE A 857 7.11 -1.66 -14.13
CA ILE A 857 7.91 -0.71 -13.34
C ILE A 857 7.64 0.72 -13.82
N VAL A 858 7.58 0.97 -15.13
CA VAL A 858 7.21 2.28 -15.72
C VAL A 858 5.81 2.73 -15.29
N ASN A 859 4.82 1.83 -15.31
CA ASN A 859 3.46 2.16 -14.90
C ASN A 859 3.39 2.50 -13.40
N ARG A 860 4.19 1.81 -12.58
CA ARG A 860 4.31 2.05 -11.14
C ARG A 860 5.15 3.27 -10.79
N ALA A 861 5.86 3.87 -11.73
CA ALA A 861 6.54 5.14 -11.47
C ALA A 861 5.55 6.32 -11.37
N LYS A 862 4.25 6.13 -11.67
CA LYS A 862 3.28 7.22 -11.81
C LYS A 862 2.21 7.19 -10.72
N ARG A 863 1.86 8.39 -10.24
CA ARG A 863 0.67 8.66 -9.42
C ARG A 863 -0.40 9.27 -10.32
N ILE A 864 -1.64 8.78 -10.23
CA ILE A 864 -2.78 9.21 -11.03
C ILE A 864 -3.97 9.32 -10.09
N GLN A 865 -4.49 10.53 -9.90
CA GLN A 865 -5.64 10.76 -9.05
C GLN A 865 -6.87 9.96 -9.54
N SER A 866 -7.65 9.47 -8.58
CA SER A 866 -8.94 8.84 -8.87
C SER A 866 -9.93 9.87 -9.41
N VAL A 867 -10.91 9.38 -10.17
CA VAL A 867 -12.15 10.13 -10.37
C VAL A 867 -12.89 10.26 -9.04
N THR A 868 -13.57 11.39 -8.82
CA THR A 868 -14.48 11.57 -7.68
C THR A 868 -15.84 10.98 -8.03
N VAL A 869 -16.38 10.13 -7.16
CA VAL A 869 -17.75 9.63 -7.29
C VAL A 869 -18.70 10.75 -6.92
N GLU A 870 -19.60 11.11 -7.85
CA GLU A 870 -20.57 12.17 -7.61
C GLU A 870 -21.68 11.66 -6.68
N GLU A 871 -21.94 12.41 -5.62
CA GLU A 871 -23.04 12.15 -4.71
C GLU A 871 -24.04 13.31 -4.68
N LEU A 872 -25.31 13.00 -4.39
CA LEU A 872 -26.30 14.05 -4.14
C LEU A 872 -25.86 14.95 -2.97
N PRO A 873 -26.01 16.28 -3.07
CA PRO A 873 -25.79 17.18 -1.94
C PRO A 873 -26.67 16.80 -0.74
N VAL A 874 -26.19 16.97 0.49
CA VAL A 874 -26.92 16.59 1.71
C VAL A 874 -28.34 17.18 1.77
N ALA A 875 -28.50 18.42 1.30
CA ALA A 875 -29.80 19.09 1.22
C ALA A 875 -30.83 18.36 0.35
N GLU A 876 -30.37 17.61 -0.66
CA GLU A 876 -31.19 16.82 -1.59
C GLU A 876 -31.37 15.36 -1.14
N ARG A 877 -30.70 14.93 -0.06
CA ARG A 877 -30.77 13.54 0.46
C ARG A 877 -32.05 13.25 1.26
N ARG A 878 -32.96 14.21 1.47
CA ARG A 878 -34.24 14.07 2.22
C ARG A 878 -35.35 13.32 1.45
N ASN A 879 -34.96 12.38 0.59
CA ASN A 879 -35.83 11.52 -0.18
C ASN A 879 -35.13 10.16 -0.38
N PHE A 880 -35.75 9.27 -1.16
CA PHE A 880 -35.24 7.92 -1.43
C PHE A 880 -34.50 7.79 -2.77
N ALA A 881 -34.11 8.90 -3.41
CA ALA A 881 -33.31 8.88 -4.62
C ALA A 881 -31.92 8.28 -4.34
N VAL A 882 -31.36 7.61 -5.35
CA VAL A 882 -30.01 7.02 -5.27
C VAL A 882 -28.98 8.11 -4.99
N VAL A 883 -28.24 7.97 -3.90
CA VAL A 883 -27.30 9.01 -3.44
C VAL A 883 -26.04 9.03 -4.31
N GLN A 884 -25.48 7.85 -4.62
CA GLN A 884 -24.23 7.71 -5.37
C GLN A 884 -24.51 7.46 -6.85
N LYS A 885 -24.11 8.41 -7.70
CA LYS A 885 -24.27 8.31 -9.15
C LYS A 885 -23.21 7.35 -9.72
N PRO A 886 -23.56 6.51 -10.71
CA PRO A 886 -22.58 5.66 -11.38
C PRO A 886 -21.55 6.52 -12.13
N LEU A 887 -20.33 6.01 -12.25
CA LEU A 887 -19.34 6.58 -13.16
C LEU A 887 -19.83 6.47 -14.61
N THR A 888 -19.52 7.46 -15.43
CA THR A 888 -19.66 7.31 -16.89
C THR A 888 -18.73 6.20 -17.39
N LEU A 889 -19.04 5.61 -18.55
CA LEU A 889 -18.19 4.57 -19.15
C LEU A 889 -16.72 5.03 -19.30
N GLN A 890 -16.49 6.27 -19.74
CA GLN A 890 -15.14 6.81 -19.91
C GLN A 890 -14.41 6.97 -18.57
N GLN A 891 -15.09 7.43 -17.53
CA GLN A 891 -14.53 7.45 -16.17
C GLN A 891 -14.21 6.04 -15.68
N GLY A 892 -15.09 5.06 -15.92
CA GLY A 892 -14.86 3.65 -15.57
C GLY A 892 -13.65 3.05 -16.30
N ILE A 893 -13.46 3.34 -17.59
CA ILE A 893 -12.29 2.91 -18.37
C ILE A 893 -11.00 3.53 -17.81
N ALA A 894 -11.01 4.85 -17.57
CA ALA A 894 -9.84 5.56 -17.01
C ALA A 894 -9.49 5.05 -15.60
N GLU A 895 -10.50 4.77 -14.79
CA GLU A 895 -10.35 4.23 -13.45
C GLU A 895 -9.88 2.76 -13.46
N ALA A 896 -10.33 1.95 -14.42
CA ALA A 896 -9.82 0.59 -14.59
C ALA A 896 -8.34 0.58 -15.01
N ALA A 897 -7.92 1.52 -15.87
CA ALA A 897 -6.53 1.68 -16.32
C ALA A 897 -5.56 2.05 -15.19
N ARG A 898 -6.07 2.45 -14.02
CA ARG A 898 -5.27 2.69 -12.81
C ARG A 898 -4.80 1.38 -12.14
N CYS A 899 -5.29 0.20 -12.53
CA CYS A 899 -4.86 -1.06 -11.93
C CYS A 899 -3.35 -1.32 -12.11
N LEU A 900 -2.66 -1.76 -11.04
CA LEU A 900 -1.22 -2.04 -11.06
C LEU A 900 -0.86 -3.48 -11.48
N HIS A 901 -1.86 -4.32 -11.76
CA HIS A 901 -1.70 -5.75 -12.11
C HIS A 901 -0.79 -6.50 -11.12
N CYS A 902 -1.11 -6.42 -9.82
CA CYS A 902 -0.36 -7.02 -8.72
C CYS A 902 -0.30 -8.55 -8.74
N ASP A 903 -1.13 -9.18 -9.57
CA ASP A 903 -1.14 -10.60 -9.88
C ASP A 903 -0.11 -11.01 -10.95
N GLN A 904 0.42 -10.07 -11.72
CA GLN A 904 1.47 -10.32 -12.71
C GLN A 904 2.87 -10.05 -12.13
N VAL A 905 3.06 -8.94 -11.43
CA VAL A 905 4.34 -8.53 -10.83
C VAL A 905 4.12 -7.99 -9.42
N CYS A 906 4.97 -8.35 -8.44
CA CYS A 906 4.92 -7.76 -7.10
C CYS A 906 5.87 -6.57 -6.96
N SER A 907 7.19 -6.76 -6.90
CA SER A 907 8.28 -5.75 -6.91
C SER A 907 8.08 -4.42 -6.14
N ILE A 908 7.10 -4.31 -5.24
CA ILE A 908 6.89 -3.08 -4.45
C ILE A 908 8.12 -2.83 -3.58
N CYS A 909 8.61 -3.89 -2.91
CA CYS A 909 9.75 -3.84 -2.01
C CYS A 909 11.05 -3.38 -2.69
N THR A 910 11.22 -3.63 -3.99
CA THR A 910 12.40 -3.17 -4.75
C THR A 910 12.32 -1.68 -5.07
N THR A 911 11.11 -1.16 -5.33
CA THR A 911 10.92 0.28 -5.65
C THR A 911 10.96 1.20 -4.44
N VAL A 912 10.69 0.68 -3.24
CA VAL A 912 10.68 1.46 -1.98
C VAL A 912 11.98 1.35 -1.18
N CYS A 913 12.88 0.45 -1.57
CA CYS A 913 14.15 0.28 -0.89
C CYS A 913 15.06 1.46 -1.27
N PRO A 914 15.38 2.38 -0.33
CA PRO A 914 16.22 3.53 -0.68
C PRO A 914 17.64 3.11 -1.06
N ASN A 915 18.12 1.96 -0.57
CA ASN A 915 19.49 1.48 -0.79
C ASN A 915 19.60 0.51 -1.97
N LEU A 916 18.49 0.24 -2.66
CA LEU A 916 18.42 -0.72 -3.77
C LEU A 916 18.82 -2.16 -3.38
N ALA A 917 18.72 -2.50 -2.09
CA ALA A 917 19.08 -3.80 -1.52
C ALA A 917 18.12 -4.94 -1.88
N LEU A 918 17.01 -4.66 -2.57
CA LEU A 918 16.05 -5.68 -3.02
C LEU A 918 15.97 -5.65 -4.54
N PHE A 919 16.27 -6.78 -5.17
CA PHE A 919 16.36 -6.94 -6.62
C PHE A 919 15.31 -7.94 -7.12
N THR A 920 14.66 -7.63 -8.24
CA THR A 920 13.79 -8.59 -8.93
C THR A 920 14.57 -9.27 -10.04
N TYR A 921 14.63 -10.60 -10.02
CA TYR A 921 15.26 -11.40 -11.08
C TYR A 921 14.23 -12.30 -11.75
N HIS A 922 14.54 -12.72 -12.97
CA HIS A 922 13.68 -13.60 -13.76
C HIS A 922 14.21 -15.04 -13.74
N ILE A 923 13.32 -15.99 -13.50
CA ILE A 923 13.58 -17.42 -13.63
C ILE A 923 12.63 -18.03 -14.65
N ARG A 924 13.04 -19.16 -15.24
CA ARG A 924 12.06 -20.04 -15.87
C ARG A 924 11.33 -20.77 -14.75
N PRO A 925 9.98 -20.71 -14.68
CA PRO A 925 9.24 -21.49 -13.69
C PRO A 925 9.71 -22.94 -13.71
N THR A 926 10.10 -23.48 -12.55
CA THR A 926 10.74 -24.79 -12.50
C THR A 926 9.71 -25.90 -12.68
N LEU A 927 10.04 -26.85 -13.55
CA LEU A 927 9.30 -28.10 -13.69
C LEU A 927 9.66 -28.98 -12.49
N GLN A 928 8.78 -29.03 -11.49
CA GLN A 928 8.63 -30.12 -10.52
C GLN A 928 9.90 -30.96 -10.27
N LEU A 929 10.91 -30.35 -9.64
CA LEU A 929 12.16 -31.02 -9.30
C LEU A 929 11.91 -32.03 -8.19
N SER A 930 12.50 -33.22 -8.26
CA SER A 930 12.39 -34.21 -7.19
C SER A 930 13.00 -33.65 -5.90
N THR A 931 12.25 -33.72 -4.80
CA THR A 931 12.73 -33.29 -3.48
C THR A 931 13.49 -34.41 -2.78
N ILE A 932 13.15 -35.68 -3.05
CA ILE A 932 13.77 -36.83 -2.37
C ILE A 932 14.33 -37.80 -3.41
N TYR A 933 15.53 -38.29 -3.15
CA TYR A 933 16.13 -39.44 -3.84
C TYR A 933 16.52 -40.52 -2.82
N HIS A 934 16.24 -41.77 -3.14
CA HIS A 934 16.68 -42.92 -2.36
C HIS A 934 18.00 -43.44 -2.94
N PHE A 935 19.06 -43.41 -2.12
CA PHE A 935 20.31 -44.09 -2.44
C PHE A 935 20.24 -45.50 -1.85
N ARG A 936 20.18 -46.52 -2.72
CA ARG A 936 20.01 -47.93 -2.35
C ARG A 936 21.00 -48.79 -3.12
N LYS A 937 21.90 -49.49 -2.43
CA LYS A 937 22.88 -50.40 -3.06
C LYS A 937 23.69 -49.77 -4.23
N GLY A 938 23.96 -48.47 -4.18
CA GLY A 938 24.68 -47.75 -5.25
C GLY A 938 23.79 -47.21 -6.38
N GLU A 939 22.47 -47.45 -6.34
CA GLU A 939 21.51 -46.89 -7.28
C GLU A 939 20.82 -45.65 -6.69
N ILE A 940 20.54 -44.68 -7.56
CA ILE A 940 19.83 -43.43 -7.24
C ILE A 940 18.42 -43.56 -7.79
N ILE A 941 17.42 -43.60 -6.90
CA ILE A 941 16.02 -43.76 -7.27
C ILE A 941 15.26 -42.50 -6.87
N PRO A 942 14.72 -41.69 -7.81
CA PRO A 942 13.90 -40.54 -7.47
C PRO A 942 12.62 -40.99 -6.78
N ASP A 943 12.27 -40.34 -5.67
CA ASP A 943 10.97 -40.54 -5.04
C ASP A 943 9.87 -39.89 -5.89
N ALA A 944 8.75 -40.59 -6.06
CA ALA A 944 7.60 -40.09 -6.82
C ALA A 944 6.72 -39.12 -6.03
N GLY A 945 7.02 -38.89 -4.76
CA GLY A 945 6.25 -38.08 -3.82
C GLY A 945 6.48 -36.58 -3.95
N LYS A 946 7.02 -35.95 -2.89
CA LYS A 946 7.10 -34.49 -2.79
C LYS A 946 8.03 -33.91 -3.87
N LYS A 947 7.56 -32.87 -4.56
CA LYS A 947 8.33 -32.14 -5.56
C LYS A 947 8.49 -30.68 -5.18
N PHE A 948 9.60 -30.10 -5.57
CA PHE A 948 9.90 -28.68 -5.43
C PHE A 948 9.50 -27.93 -6.70
N SER A 949 8.80 -26.80 -6.55
CA SER A 949 8.41 -25.96 -7.67
C SER A 949 8.40 -24.50 -7.27
N VAL A 950 8.93 -23.65 -8.16
CA VAL A 950 8.74 -22.21 -8.12
C VAL A 950 7.95 -21.82 -9.36
N ASN A 951 6.72 -21.36 -9.16
CA ASN A 951 5.73 -21.23 -10.23
C ASN A 951 5.73 -19.84 -10.87
N GLN A 952 6.26 -18.83 -10.18
CA GLN A 952 6.23 -17.46 -10.66
C GLN A 952 7.55 -17.11 -11.36
N PRO A 953 7.51 -16.44 -12.51
CA PRO A 953 8.72 -16.12 -13.28
C PRO A 953 9.58 -15.03 -12.62
N HIS A 954 9.00 -14.20 -11.75
CA HIS A 954 9.72 -13.12 -11.08
C HIS A 954 9.88 -13.40 -9.60
N GLN A 955 11.12 -13.35 -9.14
CA GLN A 955 11.50 -13.62 -7.74
C GLN A 955 12.27 -12.43 -7.17
N ILE A 956 12.34 -12.35 -5.84
CA ILE A 956 13.01 -11.25 -5.12
C ILE A 956 14.23 -11.79 -4.39
N LEU A 957 15.35 -11.11 -4.57
CA LEU A 957 16.61 -11.35 -3.88
C LEU A 957 16.91 -10.18 -2.95
N HIS A 958 17.42 -10.45 -1.75
CA HIS A 958 17.85 -9.43 -0.80
C HIS A 958 19.38 -9.38 -0.76
N ILE A 959 19.97 -8.28 -1.20
CA ILE A 959 21.40 -7.99 -1.12
C ILE A 959 21.65 -7.45 0.29
N ALA A 960 22.07 -8.34 1.20
CA ALA A 960 22.20 -8.02 2.62
C ALA A 960 23.26 -6.93 2.86
N ASP A 961 24.35 -6.95 2.09
CA ASP A 961 25.44 -5.95 2.10
C ASP A 961 24.96 -4.49 1.92
N TRP A 962 23.83 -4.27 1.23
CA TRP A 962 23.31 -2.92 0.98
C TRP A 962 22.19 -2.53 1.96
N CYS A 963 21.81 -3.40 2.89
CA CYS A 963 20.65 -3.22 3.72
C CYS A 963 21.00 -2.73 5.12
N ASN A 964 20.47 -1.57 5.50
CA ASN A 964 20.56 -1.04 6.87
C ASN A 964 19.32 -1.35 7.72
N GLN A 965 18.49 -2.31 7.27
CA GLN A 965 17.28 -2.74 7.96
C GLN A 965 16.29 -1.62 8.32
N CYS A 966 16.21 -0.56 7.51
CA CYS A 966 15.34 0.59 7.77
C CYS A 966 13.84 0.25 7.94
N GLY A 967 13.40 -0.92 7.45
CA GLY A 967 12.04 -1.41 7.61
C GLY A 967 11.04 -0.94 6.55
N ASN A 968 11.40 0.02 5.70
CA ASN A 968 10.46 0.62 4.74
C ASN A 968 9.80 -0.39 3.79
N CYS A 969 10.51 -1.45 3.39
CA CYS A 969 9.95 -2.52 2.56
C CYS A 969 8.85 -3.33 3.26
N THR A 970 8.85 -3.37 4.59
CA THR A 970 7.80 -4.02 5.40
C THR A 970 6.50 -3.26 5.28
N THR A 971 6.52 -1.93 5.44
CA THR A 971 5.33 -1.08 5.39
C THR A 971 4.48 -1.35 4.15
N PHE A 972 5.11 -1.50 2.98
CA PHE A 972 4.40 -1.64 1.70
C PHE A 972 4.23 -3.08 1.21
N CYS A 973 4.76 -4.08 1.92
CA CYS A 973 4.59 -5.48 1.52
C CYS A 973 3.14 -5.93 1.77
N PRO A 974 2.36 -6.43 0.78
CA PRO A 974 0.97 -6.82 0.98
C PRO A 974 0.77 -8.14 1.75
N THR A 975 1.86 -8.84 2.07
CA THR A 975 1.83 -10.06 2.89
C THR A 975 1.94 -9.72 4.37
N ALA A 976 1.68 -10.69 5.25
CA ALA A 976 1.94 -10.59 6.68
C ALA A 976 3.44 -10.53 7.04
N GLY A 977 4.34 -10.64 6.06
CA GLY A 977 5.78 -10.72 6.26
C GLY A 977 6.57 -9.43 6.05
N THR A 978 7.88 -9.59 6.22
CA THR A 978 8.92 -8.57 6.26
C THR A 978 10.01 -8.92 5.24
N PRO A 979 10.04 -8.26 4.06
CA PRO A 979 10.93 -8.66 2.96
C PRO A 979 12.41 -8.74 3.33
N TYR A 980 12.96 -7.73 4.01
CA TYR A 980 14.37 -7.71 4.37
C TYR A 980 14.79 -8.79 5.40
N LYS A 981 13.84 -9.45 6.07
CA LYS A 981 14.10 -10.55 7.03
C LYS A 981 13.84 -11.95 6.48
N GLN A 982 13.03 -12.06 5.44
CA GLN A 982 12.47 -13.35 5.00
C GLN A 982 12.77 -13.70 3.55
N LYS A 983 13.18 -12.72 2.72
CA LYS A 983 13.69 -13.01 1.38
C LYS A 983 15.12 -13.55 1.46
N PRO A 984 15.59 -14.35 0.48
CA PRO A 984 16.93 -14.93 0.55
C PRO A 984 18.01 -13.85 0.73
N HIS A 985 18.77 -13.93 1.83
CA HIS A 985 19.83 -12.99 2.18
C HIS A 985 21.10 -13.36 1.44
N LEU A 986 21.48 -12.56 0.46
CA LEU A 986 22.68 -12.75 -0.34
C LEU A 986 23.74 -11.73 0.04
N TYR A 987 24.93 -12.25 0.33
CA TYR A 987 26.13 -11.51 0.60
C TYR A 987 27.12 -11.72 -0.55
N PHE A 988 27.87 -10.68 -0.85
CA PHE A 988 28.96 -10.66 -1.80
C PHE A 988 30.30 -10.40 -1.11
N ASP A 989 30.26 -9.93 0.13
CA ASP A 989 31.38 -9.88 1.05
C ASP A 989 31.38 -11.11 1.97
N GLU A 990 32.49 -11.85 1.99
CA GLU A 990 32.59 -13.10 2.75
C GLU A 990 32.72 -12.85 4.25
N GLU A 991 33.35 -11.75 4.68
CA GLU A 991 33.53 -11.43 6.10
C GLU A 991 32.18 -11.13 6.75
N ASN A 992 31.35 -10.31 6.10
CA ASN A 992 29.99 -10.03 6.59
C ASN A 992 29.13 -11.29 6.63
N TRP A 993 29.23 -12.14 5.61
CA TRP A 993 28.53 -13.42 5.63
C TRP A 993 29.00 -14.30 6.80
N LEU A 994 30.30 -14.33 7.10
CA LEU A 994 30.86 -15.13 8.19
C LEU A 994 30.39 -14.67 9.59
N GLU A 995 30.14 -13.38 9.78
CA GLU A 995 29.58 -12.83 11.04
C GLU A 995 28.12 -13.24 11.29
N GLU A 996 27.43 -13.72 10.26
CA GLU A 996 25.99 -13.95 10.29
C GLU A 996 25.59 -15.38 10.67
N ALA A 997 24.40 -15.55 11.26
CA ALA A 997 23.91 -16.88 11.64
C ALA A 997 23.47 -17.69 10.40
N ASP A 998 22.83 -17.03 9.44
CA ASP A 998 22.29 -17.65 8.24
C ASP A 998 22.39 -16.74 7.01
N GLY A 999 22.44 -17.37 5.83
CA GLY A 999 22.41 -16.65 4.56
C GLY A 999 23.26 -17.31 3.48
N PHE A 1000 23.31 -16.65 2.34
CA PHE A 1000 23.98 -17.11 1.13
C PHE A 1000 25.14 -16.19 0.78
N PHE A 1001 26.29 -16.73 0.39
CA PHE A 1001 27.43 -15.97 -0.12
C PHE A 1001 27.72 -16.35 -1.56
N PHE A 1002 27.94 -15.37 -2.43
CA PHE A 1002 28.25 -15.63 -3.84
C PHE A 1002 29.51 -14.90 -4.32
N ASN A 1003 30.52 -15.66 -4.73
CA ASN A 1003 31.79 -15.14 -5.23
C ASN A 1003 31.87 -15.11 -6.78
N LYS A 1004 30.72 -15.01 -7.46
CA LYS A 1004 30.55 -15.08 -8.93
C LYS A 1004 30.72 -16.48 -9.56
N GLU A 1005 31.21 -17.47 -8.81
CA GLU A 1005 31.38 -18.85 -9.29
C GLU A 1005 30.61 -19.87 -8.44
N ILE A 1006 30.70 -19.74 -7.12
CA ILE A 1006 30.18 -20.65 -6.11
C ILE A 1006 29.20 -19.89 -5.22
N LEU A 1007 28.03 -20.48 -4.99
CA LEU A 1007 27.06 -20.05 -3.98
C LEU A 1007 27.25 -20.92 -2.73
N LYS A 1008 27.66 -20.32 -1.63
CA LYS A 1008 27.74 -20.97 -0.31
C LYS A 1008 26.49 -20.63 0.51
N TYR A 1009 26.08 -21.51 1.41
CA TYR A 1009 24.96 -21.33 2.33
C TYR A 1009 25.37 -21.81 3.72
N LYS A 1010 24.85 -21.12 4.74
CA LYS A 1010 24.87 -21.60 6.13
C LYS A 1010 23.60 -21.24 6.88
N ASN A 1011 23.31 -21.96 7.96
CA ASN A 1011 22.22 -21.68 8.91
C ASN A 1011 22.56 -22.02 10.37
N GLY A 1012 23.84 -21.93 10.73
CA GLY A 1012 24.35 -22.29 12.06
C GLY A 1012 24.53 -23.79 12.32
N ALA A 1013 23.77 -24.66 11.64
CA ALA A 1013 23.87 -26.12 11.78
C ALA A 1013 24.35 -26.84 10.50
N ASP A 1014 23.98 -26.31 9.34
CA ASP A 1014 24.27 -26.85 8.03
C ASP A 1014 25.13 -25.88 7.22
N GLU A 1015 26.08 -26.43 6.46
CA GLU A 1015 26.82 -25.72 5.43
C GLU A 1015 26.68 -26.44 4.09
N ALA A 1016 26.46 -25.67 3.04
CA ALA A 1016 26.37 -26.19 1.69
C ALA A 1016 27.03 -25.26 0.67
N ALA A 1017 27.45 -25.82 -0.44
CA ALA A 1017 27.98 -25.09 -1.59
C ALA A 1017 27.37 -25.61 -2.88
N LEU A 1018 27.02 -24.70 -3.79
CA LEU A 1018 26.55 -25.00 -5.14
C LEU A 1018 27.45 -24.30 -6.15
N GLN A 1019 28.04 -25.07 -7.05
CA GLN A 1019 28.89 -24.58 -8.14
C GLN A 1019 28.33 -25.03 -9.48
N LYS A 1020 28.36 -24.13 -10.47
CA LYS A 1020 28.02 -24.46 -11.86
C LYS A 1020 29.27 -24.85 -12.64
N ASN A 1021 29.20 -25.98 -13.35
CA ASN A 1021 30.29 -26.53 -14.16
C ASN A 1021 29.80 -26.70 -15.62
N GLU A 1022 30.69 -27.05 -16.56
CA GLU A 1022 30.32 -27.27 -17.97
C GLU A 1022 29.22 -28.33 -18.17
N LYS A 1023 29.16 -29.33 -17.29
CA LYS A 1023 28.25 -30.48 -17.39
C LYS A 1023 26.95 -30.35 -16.57
N GLY A 1024 26.78 -29.27 -15.80
CA GLY A 1024 25.65 -29.10 -14.87
C GLY A 1024 26.05 -28.40 -13.57
N TYR A 1025 25.70 -28.97 -12.42
CA TYR A 1025 25.99 -28.40 -11.10
C TYR A 1025 26.64 -29.41 -10.16
N THR A 1026 27.44 -28.93 -9.23
CA THR A 1026 27.97 -29.69 -8.10
C THR A 1026 27.43 -29.09 -6.81
N PHE A 1027 26.68 -29.87 -6.05
CA PHE A 1027 26.18 -29.48 -4.73
C PHE A 1027 26.93 -30.28 -3.65
N SER A 1028 27.51 -29.60 -2.67
CA SER A 1028 28.30 -30.23 -1.62
C SER A 1028 27.82 -29.81 -0.25
N THR A 1029 27.75 -30.76 0.68
CA THR A 1029 27.58 -30.54 2.12
C THR A 1029 28.75 -31.18 2.87
N GLN A 1030 28.80 -31.05 4.19
CA GLN A 1030 29.80 -31.74 5.00
C GLN A 1030 29.75 -33.28 4.87
N ALA A 1031 28.60 -33.85 4.46
CA ALA A 1031 28.39 -35.30 4.45
C ALA A 1031 28.45 -35.95 3.05
N MET A 1032 28.25 -35.17 1.98
CA MET A 1032 28.16 -35.69 0.61
C MET A 1032 28.38 -34.62 -0.45
N THR A 1033 28.77 -35.05 -1.65
CA THR A 1033 28.78 -34.26 -2.88
C THR A 1033 27.87 -34.91 -3.92
N LEU A 1034 27.00 -34.11 -4.51
CA LEU A 1034 26.03 -34.47 -5.52
C LEU A 1034 26.41 -33.83 -6.85
N LYS A 1035 26.47 -34.62 -7.92
CA LYS A 1035 26.62 -34.10 -9.28
C LYS A 1035 25.27 -34.12 -9.99
N LEU A 1036 24.86 -32.95 -10.44
CA LEU A 1036 23.58 -32.66 -11.07
C LEU A 1036 23.84 -32.28 -12.53
N ASP A 1037 22.93 -32.61 -13.44
CA ASP A 1037 23.00 -32.13 -14.82
C ASP A 1037 22.50 -30.68 -14.97
N ALA A 1038 22.35 -30.22 -16.22
CA ALA A 1038 21.89 -28.86 -16.51
C ALA A 1038 20.41 -28.62 -16.14
N ASP A 1039 19.60 -29.68 -16.12
CA ASP A 1039 18.18 -29.67 -15.72
C ASP A 1039 18.00 -29.90 -14.21
N PHE A 1040 19.12 -29.95 -13.48
CA PHE A 1040 19.18 -30.13 -12.03
C PHE A 1040 18.74 -31.53 -11.56
N GLU A 1041 18.84 -32.54 -12.42
CA GLU A 1041 18.61 -33.94 -12.05
C GLU A 1041 19.86 -34.58 -11.45
N LEU A 1042 19.70 -35.38 -10.39
CA LEU A 1042 20.80 -36.05 -9.71
C LEU A 1042 21.36 -37.21 -10.54
N LYS A 1043 22.66 -37.16 -10.85
CA LYS A 1043 23.36 -38.19 -11.65
C LYS A 1043 24.39 -38.99 -10.87
N GLU A 1044 25.06 -38.38 -9.89
CA GLU A 1044 26.11 -39.03 -9.12
C GLU A 1044 26.09 -38.56 -7.66
N VAL A 1045 26.32 -39.49 -6.73
CA VAL A 1045 26.45 -39.23 -5.29
C VAL A 1045 27.81 -39.70 -4.84
N VAL A 1046 28.59 -38.80 -4.24
CA VAL A 1046 29.89 -39.09 -3.62
C VAL A 1046 29.72 -38.91 -2.11
N THR A 1047 29.88 -39.97 -1.33
CA THR A 1047 29.74 -39.94 0.13
C THR A 1047 30.62 -41.01 0.78
N GLU A 1048 31.02 -40.78 2.04
CA GLU A 1048 31.71 -41.77 2.87
C GLU A 1048 30.75 -42.80 3.50
N LYS A 1049 29.44 -42.60 3.36
CA LYS A 1049 28.41 -43.51 3.89
C LYS A 1049 28.27 -44.77 3.03
N ASN A 1050 28.67 -45.91 3.57
CA ASN A 1050 28.53 -47.25 2.94
C ASN A 1050 27.15 -47.92 3.18
N LYS A 1051 26.08 -47.17 3.46
CA LYS A 1051 24.74 -47.71 3.78
C LYS A 1051 23.66 -47.00 2.98
N ASP A 1052 22.47 -47.57 2.93
CA ASP A 1052 21.28 -46.99 2.30
C ASP A 1052 20.78 -45.75 3.09
N PHE A 1053 20.47 -44.65 2.40
CA PHE A 1053 19.91 -43.42 3.00
C PHE A 1053 19.11 -42.59 1.99
N ASP A 1054 18.35 -41.61 2.49
CA ASP A 1054 17.57 -40.69 1.68
C ASP A 1054 18.28 -39.35 1.54
N ILE A 1055 18.23 -38.79 0.34
CA ILE A 1055 18.83 -37.50 -0.04
C ILE A 1055 17.69 -36.49 -0.14
N ASP A 1056 17.70 -35.48 0.73
CA ASP A 1056 16.82 -34.32 0.63
C ASP A 1056 17.46 -33.24 -0.25
N MET A 1057 16.83 -32.97 -1.39
CA MET A 1057 17.23 -32.01 -2.40
C MET A 1057 16.62 -30.62 -2.19
N GLU A 1058 15.78 -30.41 -1.17
CA GLU A 1058 15.10 -29.13 -0.93
C GLU A 1058 16.08 -27.94 -0.92
N LEU A 1059 17.16 -28.02 -0.13
CA LEU A 1059 18.16 -26.95 -0.05
C LEU A 1059 18.90 -26.75 -1.38
N ALA A 1060 19.32 -27.84 -2.05
CA ALA A 1060 19.99 -27.76 -3.36
C ALA A 1060 19.09 -27.08 -4.40
N ASN A 1061 17.81 -27.44 -4.42
CA ASN A 1061 16.80 -26.87 -5.31
C ASN A 1061 16.60 -25.37 -5.00
N GLN A 1062 16.49 -24.97 -3.73
CA GLN A 1062 16.40 -23.55 -3.34
C GLN A 1062 17.66 -22.77 -3.75
N MET A 1063 18.84 -23.32 -3.50
CA MET A 1063 20.13 -22.73 -3.90
C MET A 1063 20.24 -22.57 -5.41
N SER A 1064 19.65 -23.47 -6.22
CA SER A 1064 19.66 -23.34 -7.69
C SER A 1064 18.95 -22.06 -8.16
N ILE A 1065 17.82 -21.72 -7.54
CA ILE A 1065 17.03 -20.53 -7.86
C ILE A 1065 17.77 -19.27 -7.44
N ILE A 1066 18.37 -19.29 -6.25
CA ILE A 1066 19.15 -18.18 -5.71
C ILE A 1066 20.43 -17.98 -6.53
N TYR A 1067 21.09 -19.06 -6.96
CA TYR A 1067 22.25 -19.01 -7.86
C TYR A 1067 21.87 -18.33 -9.16
N GLN A 1068 20.71 -18.65 -9.75
CA GLN A 1068 20.24 -17.98 -10.95
C GLN A 1068 20.04 -16.48 -10.72
N GLY A 1069 19.44 -16.07 -9.60
CA GLY A 1069 19.27 -14.65 -9.27
C GLY A 1069 20.58 -13.92 -8.99
N ALA A 1070 21.50 -14.54 -8.27
CA ALA A 1070 22.84 -14.01 -8.00
C ALA A 1070 23.66 -13.89 -9.29
N ALA A 1071 23.57 -14.90 -10.16
CA ALA A 1071 24.17 -14.87 -11.48
C ALA A 1071 23.55 -13.76 -12.32
N ASP A 1072 22.21 -13.68 -12.45
CA ASP A 1072 21.48 -12.64 -13.21
C ASP A 1072 21.86 -11.23 -12.78
N PHE A 1073 22.03 -11.02 -11.46
CA PHE A 1073 22.53 -9.76 -10.92
C PHE A 1073 23.89 -9.35 -11.51
N PHE A 1074 24.80 -10.31 -11.74
CA PHE A 1074 26.14 -10.08 -12.29
C PHE A 1074 26.33 -10.45 -13.77
N ALA A 1075 25.34 -11.05 -14.43
CA ALA A 1075 25.53 -11.97 -15.55
C ALA A 1075 26.11 -11.31 -16.80
N TYR A 1076 27.43 -11.12 -16.86
CA TYR A 1076 28.16 -10.78 -18.08
C TYR A 1076 27.94 -11.88 -19.14
N ARG A 1077 26.87 -11.80 -19.92
CA ARG A 1077 26.78 -12.57 -21.17
C ARG A 1077 27.90 -12.05 -22.05
N LYS A 1078 29.02 -12.79 -22.10
CA LYS A 1078 29.84 -12.78 -23.31
C LYS A 1078 28.87 -13.02 -24.45
N LYS A 1079 28.78 -12.07 -25.38
CA LYS A 1079 28.13 -12.31 -26.66
C LYS A 1079 28.85 -13.53 -27.25
N ASP A 1080 28.18 -14.67 -27.29
CA ASP A 1080 28.54 -15.67 -28.27
C ASP A 1080 28.28 -15.03 -29.64
N HIS A 1081 29.34 -15.03 -30.44
CA HIS A 1081 29.46 -14.36 -31.73
C HIS A 1081 28.46 -14.87 -32.77
#